data_AF-A0A2D8R0W0-F1
#
_entry.id   AF-A0A2D8R0W0-F1
#
_cell.length_a   1.000
_cell.length_b   1.000
_cell.length_c   1.000
_cell.angle_alpha   90.00
_cell.angle_beta   90.00
_cell.angle_gamma   90.00
#
_symmetry.space_group_name_H-M   'P 1'
#
loop_
_entity.id
_entity.type
_entity.pdbx_description
1 polymer ?
#
loop_
_entity_poly.entity_id
_entity_poly.type
_entity_poly.pdbx_seq_one_letter_code
_entity_poly.pdbx_strand_id
1 'polypeptide(L)'
;MKRMVSLSKSDDGRRSVACVAAFLLFACLSITADALASQQQALEPQVVAELPPPHQQWLEQIVGYIISPLEREAFLVLTSNELRDGFINAFWRSRDPTPGTVRNERREEHQERIAYANRYLGTETPRPGWRTDRGRVYIKLGPPADKLTYPDPRSFYPIELWFYRSDPGTSGLPPFFYVMFFRPFQAGEFKMYDPITDGPGALAKDFMLEMADAREIVDRLLTGIGHEVALASINLIPTERTNLNRPRPSARNNFLFAAIEEAPLKGLNDSYAREFVANSGDVEARVVFDIIPLQLSTAAFWDERGLPYLHYGVEVPQEKVLIGEYESEFYLSLDLTVDITDPRGQTVIYGGDDIEEYFDETRAARVVQAPLAYYDRVELVPGFYRIAVTLTNRITDDSAVAETRVSVPNVSDDNIMLSDLLVASSATPVIGAEAAERRAFRFGGEQFTPAPQGRLPVNGTAELFMQMAATPDLGTDTTVEVSAALLTEQGTEVSTTRVAPTSIVPAPELTPLRVSLSLAGADEAPHTIRMVALLSNGQRLLRDARVEIVPAAVFELPEVLVAREDAGDGTSEYQLRGWQHLRKGELRAAEAYFSGGLERDPENIPLRRTLASIEMNLGEYVAAAAIMSPLAQRRGAMGFDLLVYSQALRKAGAPTEAAAVARTLLQANRPTAPAYQALAEALADLGSNAEAIAACELSLALDPDQPEVRELLTRLRELGV
;
A
#
# COMPACT_ATOMS: atom_id res chain seq x y z
N MET A 1 74.06 -13.64 8.73
CA MET A 1 74.98 -13.92 9.86
C MET A 1 74.83 -12.79 10.89
N LYS A 2 74.54 -13.16 12.16
CA LYS A 2 74.87 -12.54 13.47
C LYS A 2 75.53 -11.13 13.46
N ARG A 3 75.29 -10.17 14.37
CA ARG A 3 74.81 -10.13 15.78
C ARG A 3 74.69 -8.62 16.19
N MET A 4 73.63 -8.19 16.90
CA MET A 4 73.54 -7.89 18.37
C MET A 4 74.42 -6.73 18.90
N VAL A 5 73.82 -5.62 19.41
CA VAL A 5 73.58 -5.28 20.87
C VAL A 5 74.75 -4.40 21.42
N SER A 6 74.62 -3.32 22.19
CA SER A 6 73.53 -2.59 22.89
C SER A 6 74.05 -1.33 23.62
N LEU A 7 73.15 -0.38 23.93
CA LEU A 7 73.00 0.45 25.17
C LEU A 7 74.17 1.39 25.61
N SER A 8 74.02 2.55 26.28
CA SER A 8 72.95 3.10 27.14
C SER A 8 73.01 4.63 27.33
N LYS A 9 71.82 5.24 27.50
CA LYS A 9 71.37 6.31 28.44
C LYS A 9 72.22 7.57 28.72
N SER A 10 71.63 8.75 28.42
CA SER A 10 71.08 9.72 29.39
C SER A 10 70.37 10.88 28.67
N ASP A 11 69.12 11.19 29.00
CA ASP A 11 68.61 12.57 29.13
C ASP A 11 67.13 12.59 29.58
N ASP A 12 66.92 13.09 30.79
CA ASP A 12 65.64 13.29 31.46
C ASP A 12 65.50 14.80 31.73
N GLY A 13 64.42 15.44 31.28
CA GLY A 13 64.20 16.87 31.57
C GLY A 13 63.25 17.65 30.64
N ARG A 14 62.83 17.11 29.49
CA ARG A 14 61.90 17.81 28.57
C ARG A 14 60.59 17.08 28.26
N ARG A 15 60.29 15.94 28.89
CA ARG A 15 59.12 15.10 28.57
C ARG A 15 57.91 15.25 29.50
N SER A 16 58.02 15.96 30.62
CA SER A 16 56.96 15.96 31.65
C SER A 16 55.86 17.01 31.50
N VAL A 17 55.94 17.95 30.55
CA VAL A 17 54.87 18.95 30.33
C VAL A 17 53.94 18.58 29.16
N ALA A 18 54.39 17.71 28.24
CA ALA A 18 53.58 17.27 27.10
C ALA A 18 52.59 16.12 27.44
N CYS A 19 52.90 15.26 28.41
CA CYS A 19 52.02 14.15 28.79
C CYS A 19 50.81 14.55 29.65
N VAL A 20 50.87 15.67 30.39
CA VAL A 20 49.74 16.13 31.22
C VAL A 20 48.68 16.84 30.37
N ALA A 21 49.08 17.54 29.31
CA ALA A 21 48.16 18.19 28.37
C ALA A 21 47.40 17.17 27.48
N ALA A 22 48.04 16.06 27.09
CA ALA A 22 47.40 15.00 26.30
C ALA A 22 46.39 14.17 27.12
N PHE A 23 46.61 13.97 28.42
CA PHE A 23 45.64 13.30 29.30
C PHE A 23 44.42 14.17 29.62
N LEU A 24 44.59 15.50 29.73
CA LEU A 24 43.45 16.42 29.92
C LEU A 24 42.62 16.60 28.63
N LEU A 25 43.23 16.54 27.45
CA LEU A 25 42.49 16.55 26.18
C LEU A 25 41.73 15.25 25.91
N PHE A 26 42.29 14.08 26.26
CA PHE A 26 41.56 12.80 26.17
C PHE A 26 40.46 12.69 27.24
N ALA A 27 40.70 13.17 28.47
CA ALA A 27 39.67 13.22 29.50
C ALA A 27 38.54 14.20 29.15
N CYS A 28 38.83 15.35 28.54
CA CYS A 28 37.79 16.27 28.05
C CYS A 28 37.01 15.72 26.85
N LEU A 29 37.64 14.96 25.93
CA LEU A 29 36.96 14.30 24.80
C LEU A 29 36.07 13.12 25.22
N SER A 30 36.45 12.37 26.26
CA SER A 30 35.60 11.33 26.85
C SER A 30 34.43 11.90 27.65
N ILE A 31 34.65 13.01 28.37
CA ILE A 31 33.56 13.71 29.10
C ILE A 31 32.55 14.32 28.12
N THR A 32 32.96 14.75 26.92
CA THR A 32 32.01 15.24 25.90
C THR A 32 31.20 14.12 25.25
N ALA A 33 31.77 12.94 25.01
CA ALA A 33 31.04 11.83 24.39
C ALA A 33 29.99 11.23 25.34
N ASP A 34 30.33 11.03 26.62
CA ASP A 34 29.37 10.59 27.63
C ASP A 34 28.31 11.67 27.90
N ALA A 35 28.67 12.95 27.89
CA ALA A 35 27.71 14.05 28.05
C ALA A 35 26.76 14.18 26.84
N LEU A 36 27.25 14.00 25.60
CA LEU A 36 26.43 14.00 24.39
C LEU A 36 25.51 12.77 24.34
N ALA A 37 26.01 11.58 24.66
CA ALA A 37 25.19 10.36 24.76
C ALA A 37 24.13 10.46 25.87
N SER A 38 24.50 11.02 27.03
CA SER A 38 23.57 11.29 28.13
C SER A 38 22.54 12.37 27.78
N GLN A 39 22.92 13.37 26.98
CA GLN A 39 22.03 14.43 26.52
C GLN A 39 21.06 13.93 25.42
N GLN A 40 21.52 13.07 24.51
CA GLN A 40 20.67 12.37 23.54
C GLN A 40 19.66 11.44 24.24
N GLN A 41 20.11 10.65 25.23
CA GLN A 41 19.22 9.82 26.06
C GLN A 41 18.21 10.63 26.88
N ALA A 42 18.54 11.86 27.26
CA ALA A 42 17.63 12.75 27.98
C ALA A 42 16.57 13.42 27.09
N LEU A 43 16.83 13.55 25.78
CA LEU A 43 15.93 14.18 24.80
C LEU A 43 14.97 13.18 24.14
N GLU A 44 15.36 11.91 24.03
CA GLU A 44 14.56 10.85 23.42
C GLU A 44 13.11 10.75 23.97
N PRO A 45 12.87 10.76 25.29
CA PRO A 45 11.51 10.67 25.83
C PRO A 45 10.63 11.86 25.44
N GLN A 46 11.22 13.04 25.19
CA GLN A 46 10.50 14.22 24.74
C GLN A 46 10.11 14.08 23.27
N VAL A 47 11.06 13.66 22.41
CA VAL A 47 10.82 13.43 20.98
C VAL A 47 9.75 12.35 20.77
N VAL A 48 9.81 11.26 21.53
CA VAL A 48 8.80 10.18 21.44
C VAL A 48 7.41 10.67 21.86
N ALA A 49 7.33 11.53 22.88
CA ALA A 49 6.05 12.11 23.33
C ALA A 49 5.46 13.12 22.33
N GLU A 50 6.28 13.70 21.45
CA GLU A 50 5.87 14.61 20.39
C GLU A 50 5.43 13.90 19.10
N LEU A 51 5.67 12.58 18.98
CA LEU A 51 5.23 11.80 17.83
C LEU A 51 3.69 11.74 17.75
N PRO A 52 3.11 11.70 16.54
CA PRO A 52 1.70 11.41 16.38
C PRO A 52 1.34 10.04 17.01
N PRO A 53 0.12 9.87 17.55
CA PRO A 53 -0.27 8.66 18.25
C PRO A 53 -0.01 7.34 17.49
N PRO A 54 -0.25 7.24 16.16
CA PRO A 54 0.05 6.02 15.40
C PRO A 54 1.53 5.67 15.39
N HIS A 55 2.41 6.66 15.19
CA HIS A 55 3.87 6.47 15.13
C HIS A 55 4.46 6.14 16.50
N GLN A 56 3.96 6.79 17.55
CA GLN A 56 4.32 6.46 18.93
C GLN A 56 3.92 5.02 19.26
N GLN A 57 2.68 4.64 18.95
CA GLN A 57 2.19 3.29 19.16
C GLN A 57 3.02 2.26 18.39
N TRP A 58 3.34 2.54 17.13
CA TRP A 58 4.20 1.67 16.33
C TRP A 58 5.57 1.48 17.00
N LEU A 59 6.26 2.57 17.32
CA LEU A 59 7.62 2.55 17.87
C LEU A 59 7.71 1.87 19.24
N GLU A 60 6.75 2.16 20.13
CA GLU A 60 6.79 1.68 21.52
C GLU A 60 6.13 0.31 21.70
N GLN A 61 4.97 0.10 21.07
CA GLN A 61 4.12 -1.07 21.35
C GLN A 61 4.28 -2.15 20.30
N ILE A 62 4.38 -1.77 19.02
CA ILE A 62 4.43 -2.75 17.93
C ILE A 62 5.85 -3.27 17.78
N VAL A 63 6.84 -2.40 17.55
CA VAL A 63 8.21 -2.84 17.23
C VAL A 63 9.18 -2.73 18.40
N GLY A 64 8.74 -2.28 19.58
CA GLY A 64 9.61 -1.96 20.72
C GLY A 64 10.55 -3.09 21.19
N TYR A 65 10.24 -4.36 20.88
CA TYR A 65 11.08 -5.51 21.20
C TYR A 65 11.93 -6.05 20.05
N ILE A 66 11.77 -5.51 18.83
CA ILE A 66 12.38 -6.02 17.59
C ILE A 66 13.07 -4.92 16.76
N ILE A 67 12.91 -3.66 17.12
CA ILE A 67 13.60 -2.52 16.53
C ILE A 67 15.03 -2.44 17.08
N SER A 68 16.01 -2.30 16.19
CA SER A 68 17.41 -2.07 16.59
C SER A 68 17.60 -0.65 17.13
N PRO A 69 18.66 -0.40 17.93
CA PRO A 69 19.02 0.96 18.33
C PRO A 69 19.20 1.91 17.14
N LEU A 70 19.83 1.44 16.06
CA LEU A 70 20.08 2.23 14.85
C LEU A 70 18.78 2.63 14.14
N GLU A 71 17.86 1.68 13.97
CA GLU A 71 16.55 1.97 13.36
C GLU A 71 15.70 2.90 14.22
N ARG A 72 15.77 2.76 15.55
CA ARG A 72 15.07 3.63 16.48
C ARG A 72 15.58 5.07 16.37
N GLU A 73 16.90 5.26 16.36
CA GLU A 73 17.52 6.58 16.14
C GLU A 73 17.12 7.15 14.78
N ALA A 74 17.20 6.34 13.72
CA ALA A 74 16.82 6.74 12.38
C ALA A 74 15.35 7.18 12.26
N PHE A 75 14.43 6.48 12.93
CA PHE A 75 13.02 6.84 12.93
C PHE A 75 12.74 8.15 13.66
N LEU A 76 13.44 8.41 14.77
CA LEU A 76 13.22 9.60 15.61
C LEU A 76 13.72 10.90 14.96
N VAL A 77 14.67 10.83 14.02
CA VAL A 77 15.16 12.02 13.30
C VAL A 77 14.28 12.41 12.10
N LEU A 78 13.33 11.57 11.69
CA LEU A 78 12.42 11.88 10.58
C LEU A 78 11.46 13.01 10.96
N THR A 79 11.27 13.97 10.05
CA THR A 79 10.53 15.21 10.32
C THR A 79 9.06 15.15 9.94
N SER A 80 8.69 14.42 8.89
CA SER A 80 7.31 14.32 8.38
C SER A 80 6.67 12.96 8.66
N ASN A 81 5.33 12.90 8.61
CA ASN A 81 4.59 11.65 8.82
C ASN A 81 4.73 10.69 7.64
N GLU A 82 4.80 11.22 6.42
CA GLU A 82 4.99 10.47 5.18
C GLU A 82 6.34 9.74 5.19
N LEU A 83 7.40 10.42 5.65
CA LEU A 83 8.71 9.81 5.83
C LEU A 83 8.70 8.72 6.89
N ARG A 84 7.97 8.92 8.00
CA ARG A 84 7.82 7.90 9.04
C ARG A 84 7.04 6.69 8.53
N ASP A 85 5.97 6.88 7.77
CA ASP A 85 5.20 5.80 7.16
C ASP A 85 6.05 5.02 6.14
N GLY A 86 6.84 5.73 5.32
CA GLY A 86 7.82 5.13 4.44
C GLY A 86 8.87 4.30 5.20
N PHE A 87 9.34 4.79 6.33
CA PHE A 87 10.29 4.05 7.18
C PHE A 87 9.66 2.81 7.79
N ILE A 88 8.41 2.89 8.26
CA ILE A 88 7.65 1.75 8.79
C ILE A 88 7.55 0.64 7.72
N ASN A 89 7.28 1.02 6.47
CA ASN A 89 7.22 0.08 5.37
C ASN A 89 8.60 -0.54 5.09
N ALA A 90 9.66 0.26 5.03
CA ALA A 90 11.03 -0.22 4.85
C ALA A 90 11.46 -1.17 5.99
N PHE A 91 11.06 -0.87 7.23
CA PHE A 91 11.35 -1.67 8.42
C PHE A 91 10.77 -3.09 8.33
N TRP A 92 9.52 -3.21 7.89
CA TRP A 92 8.89 -4.52 7.73
C TRP A 92 9.42 -5.24 6.50
N ARG A 93 9.69 -4.53 5.42
CA ARG A 93 10.27 -5.09 4.20
C ARG A 93 11.64 -5.71 4.43
N SER A 94 12.50 -5.09 5.25
CA SER A 94 13.83 -5.64 5.57
C SER A 94 13.77 -6.95 6.37
N ARG A 95 12.62 -7.26 6.96
CA ARG A 95 12.36 -8.45 7.79
C ARG A 95 11.44 -9.45 7.11
N ASP A 96 10.99 -9.15 5.90
CA ASP A 96 10.09 -10.00 5.14
C ASP A 96 10.85 -11.23 4.60
N PRO A 97 10.45 -12.48 4.94
CA PRO A 97 11.03 -13.68 4.36
C PRO A 97 10.70 -13.81 2.87
N THR A 98 9.59 -13.19 2.45
CA THR A 98 9.04 -13.16 1.11
C THR A 98 8.81 -11.69 0.74
N PRO A 99 9.87 -10.86 0.63
CA PRO A 99 9.74 -9.42 0.36
C PRO A 99 9.07 -9.11 -0.99
N GLY A 100 8.96 -10.14 -1.83
CA GLY A 100 8.20 -10.12 -3.05
C GLY A 100 6.74 -10.52 -2.90
N THR A 101 6.12 -10.64 -1.73
CA THR A 101 4.65 -10.78 -1.61
C THR A 101 4.04 -9.51 -1.03
N VAL A 102 2.79 -9.20 -1.38
CA VAL A 102 1.92 -8.16 -0.80
C VAL A 102 1.82 -8.39 0.71
N ARG A 103 1.71 -9.66 1.07
CA ARG A 103 1.68 -10.12 2.44
C ARG A 103 3.09 -10.12 3.00
N ASN A 104 3.23 -9.54 4.19
CA ASN A 104 4.45 -9.61 4.98
C ASN A 104 4.20 -10.57 6.15
N GLU A 105 4.55 -11.84 5.96
CA GLU A 105 4.32 -12.93 6.89
C GLU A 105 4.95 -12.64 8.25
N ARG A 106 6.14 -12.02 8.25
CA ARG A 106 6.85 -11.68 9.48
C ARG A 106 6.12 -10.62 10.30
N ARG A 107 5.52 -9.62 9.65
CA ARG A 107 4.72 -8.57 10.28
C ARG A 107 3.44 -9.14 10.85
N GLU A 108 2.73 -9.98 10.11
CA GLU A 108 1.50 -10.62 10.59
C GLU A 108 1.76 -11.52 11.79
N GLU A 109 2.74 -12.41 11.68
CA GLU A 109 3.15 -13.30 12.76
C GLU A 109 3.54 -12.51 14.02
N HIS A 110 4.22 -11.37 13.85
CA HIS A 110 4.54 -10.46 14.96
C HIS A 110 3.29 -9.85 15.60
N GLN A 111 2.35 -9.39 14.78
CA GLN A 111 1.09 -8.82 15.25
C GLN A 111 0.24 -9.87 15.98
N GLU A 112 0.24 -11.12 15.51
CA GLU A 112 -0.38 -12.26 16.19
C GLU A 112 0.25 -12.52 17.55
N ARG A 113 1.59 -12.44 17.67
CA ARG A 113 2.27 -12.57 18.98
C ARG A 113 1.85 -11.48 19.95
N ILE A 114 1.74 -10.23 19.50
CA ILE A 114 1.28 -9.12 20.33
C ILE A 114 -0.18 -9.33 20.75
N ALA A 115 -1.04 -9.72 19.81
CA ALA A 115 -2.45 -9.99 20.08
C ALA A 115 -2.61 -11.14 21.10
N TYR A 116 -1.85 -12.22 20.93
CA TYR A 116 -1.80 -13.34 21.88
C TYR A 116 -1.34 -12.88 23.27
N ALA A 117 -0.24 -12.12 23.34
CA ALA A 117 0.27 -11.60 24.59
C ALA A 117 -0.79 -10.76 25.33
N ASN A 118 -1.43 -9.82 24.62
CA ASN A 118 -2.47 -8.97 25.19
C ASN A 118 -3.71 -9.75 25.64
N ARG A 119 -4.10 -10.78 24.88
CA ARG A 119 -5.30 -11.58 25.16
C ARG A 119 -5.11 -12.55 26.33
N TYR A 120 -3.93 -13.15 26.45
CA TYR A 120 -3.71 -14.29 27.35
C TYR A 120 -2.68 -14.05 28.45
N LEU A 121 -1.70 -13.16 28.25
CA LEU A 121 -0.53 -13.01 29.12
C LEU A 121 -0.54 -11.72 29.96
N GLY A 122 -1.64 -10.96 29.94
CA GLY A 122 -1.88 -9.76 30.76
C GLY A 122 -3.17 -9.79 31.57
N THR A 123 -3.90 -10.91 31.61
CA THR A 123 -5.24 -10.99 32.23
C THR A 123 -5.22 -10.79 33.76
N GLU A 124 -4.07 -10.97 34.42
CA GLU A 124 -3.95 -10.85 35.88
C GLU A 124 -3.45 -9.46 36.36
N THR A 125 -3.26 -8.49 35.45
CA THR A 125 -2.69 -7.16 35.76
C THR A 125 -3.39 -6.05 34.96
N PRO A 126 -3.45 -4.80 35.46
CA PRO A 126 -3.93 -3.66 34.68
C PRO A 126 -3.03 -3.30 33.50
N ARG A 127 -1.80 -3.83 33.44
CA ARG A 127 -0.89 -3.61 32.31
C ARG A 127 -1.29 -4.48 31.11
N PRO A 128 -1.20 -3.97 29.88
CA PRO A 128 -1.45 -4.80 28.71
C PRO A 128 -0.41 -5.93 28.63
N GLY A 129 -0.84 -7.08 28.12
CA GLY A 129 -0.03 -8.30 28.13
C GLY A 129 1.31 -8.18 27.42
N TRP A 130 1.44 -7.33 26.40
CA TRP A 130 2.74 -7.07 25.75
C TRP A 130 3.80 -6.50 26.70
N ARG A 131 3.41 -5.84 27.81
CA ARG A 131 4.33 -5.27 28.81
C ARG A 131 4.68 -6.21 29.96
N THR A 132 4.08 -7.40 30.03
CA THR A 132 4.41 -8.39 31.07
C THR A 132 5.66 -9.17 30.69
N ASP A 133 6.34 -9.77 31.67
CA ASP A 133 7.53 -10.58 31.39
C ASP A 133 7.22 -11.76 30.45
N ARG A 134 6.07 -12.41 30.65
CA ARG A 134 5.60 -13.47 29.74
C ARG A 134 5.33 -12.95 28.33
N GLY A 135 4.68 -11.80 28.21
CA GLY A 135 4.43 -11.18 26.91
C GLY A 135 5.71 -10.78 26.19
N ARG A 136 6.68 -10.17 26.89
CA ARG A 136 7.99 -9.80 26.35
C ARG A 136 8.70 -11.02 25.77
N VAL A 137 8.79 -12.11 26.53
CA VAL A 137 9.45 -13.35 26.07
C VAL A 137 8.69 -13.97 24.90
N TYR A 138 7.36 -14.01 24.94
CA TYR A 138 6.53 -14.56 23.86
C TYR A 138 6.68 -13.77 22.56
N ILE A 139 6.73 -12.44 22.62
CA ILE A 139 6.92 -11.60 21.42
C ILE A 139 8.31 -11.83 20.82
N LYS A 140 9.36 -11.87 21.65
CA LYS A 140 10.74 -12.06 21.20
C LYS A 140 11.00 -13.45 20.62
N LEU A 141 10.59 -14.50 21.32
CA LEU A 141 10.96 -15.88 21.00
C LEU A 141 9.87 -16.66 20.26
N GLY A 142 8.63 -16.17 20.28
CA GLY A 142 7.46 -16.89 19.80
C GLY A 142 6.95 -17.92 20.82
N PRO A 143 6.02 -18.80 20.40
CA PRO A 143 5.46 -19.82 21.26
C PRO A 143 6.53 -20.80 21.75
N PRO A 144 6.52 -21.20 23.03
CA PRO A 144 7.41 -22.23 23.53
C PRO A 144 7.05 -23.59 22.93
N ALA A 145 8.04 -24.47 22.79
CA ALA A 145 7.86 -25.83 22.30
C ALA A 145 7.03 -26.69 23.28
N ASP A 146 7.13 -26.40 24.58
CA ASP A 146 6.26 -26.97 25.60
C ASP A 146 6.07 -25.98 26.76
N LYS A 147 4.93 -26.06 27.44
CA LYS A 147 4.59 -25.22 28.59
C LYS A 147 4.01 -26.06 29.72
N LEU A 148 4.74 -26.11 30.83
CA LEU A 148 4.30 -26.76 32.07
C LEU A 148 3.78 -25.70 33.04
N THR A 149 2.56 -25.89 33.56
CA THR A 149 1.91 -24.95 34.47
C THR A 149 1.58 -25.63 35.80
N TYR A 150 1.99 -25.00 36.89
CA TYR A 150 1.75 -25.45 38.25
C TYR A 150 0.98 -24.33 38.98
N PRO A 151 -0.37 -24.34 38.92
CA PRO A 151 -1.17 -23.20 39.36
C PRO A 151 -1.23 -23.04 40.89
N ASP A 152 -1.11 -24.15 41.64
CA ASP A 152 -1.11 -24.10 43.11
C ASP A 152 -0.23 -25.22 43.73
N PRO A 153 1.10 -25.15 43.60
CA PRO A 153 1.97 -26.12 44.24
C PRO A 153 1.96 -25.89 45.76
N ARG A 154 1.89 -26.97 46.56
CA ARG A 154 1.66 -26.90 48.01
C ARG A 154 2.54 -25.89 48.75
N SER A 155 3.86 -25.98 48.55
CA SER A 155 4.86 -25.19 49.27
C SER A 155 5.44 -24.02 48.48
N PHE A 156 5.03 -23.84 47.21
CA PHE A 156 5.65 -22.92 46.26
C PHE A 156 4.61 -22.04 45.59
N TYR A 157 5.01 -20.86 45.13
CA TYR A 157 4.15 -19.98 44.35
C TYR A 157 3.74 -20.63 43.01
N PRO A 158 2.66 -20.14 42.37
CA PRO A 158 2.31 -20.59 41.03
C PRO A 158 3.51 -20.42 40.09
N ILE A 159 3.83 -21.47 39.34
CA ILE A 159 5.01 -21.55 38.45
C ILE A 159 4.56 -21.92 37.05
N GLU A 160 5.14 -21.25 36.05
CA GLU A 160 5.10 -21.67 34.66
C GLU A 160 6.52 -21.92 34.17
N LEU A 161 6.74 -23.06 33.52
CA LEU A 161 8.02 -23.42 32.94
C LEU A 161 7.85 -23.60 31.43
N TRP A 162 8.48 -22.72 30.67
CA TRP A 162 8.41 -22.70 29.21
C TRP A 162 9.68 -23.31 28.65
N PHE A 163 9.56 -24.28 27.75
CA PHE A 163 10.67 -24.95 27.11
C PHE A 163 10.85 -24.48 25.67
N TYR A 164 12.06 -24.08 25.31
CA TYR A 164 12.41 -23.65 23.96
C TYR A 164 13.42 -24.58 23.31
N ARG A 165 13.23 -24.79 22.01
CA ARG A 165 14.20 -25.40 21.11
C ARG A 165 14.62 -24.34 20.12
N SER A 166 15.92 -24.18 19.90
CA SER A 166 16.44 -23.20 18.95
C SER A 166 17.58 -23.78 18.13
N ASP A 167 17.83 -23.19 16.96
CA ASP A 167 19.06 -23.42 16.23
C ASP A 167 20.11 -22.38 16.67
N PRO A 168 21.21 -22.80 17.34
CA PRO A 168 22.23 -21.86 17.82
C PRO A 168 22.90 -21.06 16.70
N GLY A 169 22.94 -21.59 15.48
CA GLY A 169 23.58 -20.93 14.34
C GLY A 169 22.86 -19.65 13.90
N THR A 170 21.53 -19.66 13.96
CA THR A 170 20.68 -18.55 13.49
C THR A 170 20.20 -17.65 14.63
N SER A 171 19.89 -18.21 15.81
CA SER A 171 19.29 -17.46 16.91
C SER A 171 20.28 -16.93 17.95
N GLY A 172 21.50 -17.49 18.01
CA GLY A 172 22.45 -17.22 19.11
C GLY A 172 22.02 -17.77 20.48
N LEU A 173 20.89 -18.47 20.56
CA LEU A 173 20.37 -19.09 21.77
C LEU A 173 20.94 -20.51 21.97
N PRO A 174 20.94 -21.05 23.20
CA PRO A 174 21.24 -22.46 23.42
C PRO A 174 20.23 -23.37 22.70
N PRO A 175 20.63 -24.57 22.23
CA PRO A 175 19.75 -25.45 21.46
C PRO A 175 18.51 -25.89 22.24
N PHE A 176 18.64 -25.96 23.57
CA PHE A 176 17.57 -26.24 24.51
C PHE A 176 17.75 -25.37 25.74
N PHE A 177 16.68 -24.70 26.17
CA PHE A 177 16.66 -23.93 27.41
C PHE A 177 15.23 -23.75 27.94
N TYR A 178 15.14 -23.36 29.20
CA TYR A 178 13.91 -23.01 29.88
C TYR A 178 13.82 -21.51 30.12
N VAL A 179 12.60 -21.00 30.15
CA VAL A 179 12.26 -19.74 30.79
C VAL A 179 11.23 -20.05 31.86
N MET A 180 11.54 -19.70 33.11
CA MET A 180 10.62 -19.92 34.23
C MET A 180 9.97 -18.61 34.63
N PHE A 181 8.69 -18.67 34.96
CA PHE A 181 7.94 -17.58 35.54
C PHE A 181 7.29 -18.01 36.84
N PHE A 182 7.18 -17.10 37.80
CA PHE A 182 6.47 -17.35 39.05
C PHE A 182 5.64 -16.14 39.47
N ARG A 183 4.58 -16.37 40.25
CA ARG A 183 3.70 -15.32 40.75
C ARG A 183 3.84 -15.14 42.27
N PRO A 184 4.70 -14.21 42.74
CA PRO A 184 4.89 -13.97 44.16
C PRO A 184 3.59 -13.52 44.82
N PHE A 185 3.39 -13.88 46.10
CA PHE A 185 2.20 -13.55 46.91
C PHE A 185 0.85 -14.01 46.33
N GLN A 186 0.83 -14.87 45.30
CA GLN A 186 -0.36 -15.32 44.56
C GLN A 186 -1.21 -14.18 43.95
N ALA A 187 -0.71 -12.95 43.93
CA ALA A 187 -1.41 -11.77 43.46
C ALA A 187 -0.53 -10.98 42.48
N GLY A 188 -1.16 -10.39 41.47
CA GLY A 188 -0.45 -9.68 40.40
C GLY A 188 0.00 -10.61 39.27
N GLU A 189 0.96 -10.13 38.49
CA GLU A 189 1.45 -10.80 37.28
C GLU A 189 2.59 -11.78 37.56
N PHE A 190 2.76 -12.74 36.65
CA PHE A 190 3.93 -13.61 36.61
C PHE A 190 5.19 -12.81 36.27
N LYS A 191 6.23 -13.02 37.07
CA LYS A 191 7.57 -12.45 36.87
C LYS A 191 8.51 -13.50 36.32
N MET A 192 9.43 -13.10 35.45
CA MET A 192 10.51 -13.96 34.99
C MET A 192 11.42 -14.30 36.17
N TYR A 193 11.67 -15.60 36.37
CA TYR A 193 12.56 -16.09 37.41
C TYR A 193 14.01 -16.08 36.92
N ASP A 194 14.90 -15.48 37.70
CA ASP A 194 16.34 -15.52 37.48
C ASP A 194 17.02 -16.30 38.62
N PRO A 195 17.57 -17.51 38.33
CA PRO A 195 18.25 -18.32 39.33
C PRO A 195 19.40 -17.61 40.06
N ILE A 196 20.03 -16.60 39.44
CA ILE A 196 21.17 -15.88 40.01
C ILE A 196 20.70 -14.78 40.97
N THR A 197 19.69 -13.99 40.59
CA THR A 197 19.23 -12.87 41.41
C THR A 197 18.19 -13.29 42.44
N ASP A 198 17.25 -14.15 42.06
CA ASP A 198 16.13 -14.57 42.91
C ASP A 198 16.54 -15.75 43.79
N GLY A 199 17.20 -16.74 43.17
CA GLY A 199 17.53 -18.01 43.80
C GLY A 199 16.29 -18.88 44.14
N PRO A 200 16.49 -20.18 44.43
CA PRO A 200 15.36 -21.11 44.62
C PRO A 200 14.38 -20.72 45.72
N GLY A 201 14.87 -19.99 46.75
CA GLY A 201 14.06 -19.56 47.88
C GLY A 201 12.90 -18.67 47.49
N ALA A 202 13.07 -17.82 46.45
CA ALA A 202 12.04 -16.92 45.95
C ALA A 202 10.78 -17.64 45.45
N LEU A 203 10.89 -18.93 45.12
CA LEU A 203 9.76 -19.75 44.70
C LEU A 203 8.89 -20.20 45.89
N ALA A 204 9.38 -20.15 47.12
CA ALA A 204 8.69 -20.68 48.31
C ALA A 204 7.59 -19.74 48.81
N LYS A 205 6.46 -20.31 49.27
CA LYS A 205 5.33 -19.56 49.85
C LYS A 205 5.54 -19.18 51.32
N ASP A 206 6.31 -19.99 52.05
CA ASP A 206 6.49 -19.86 53.49
C ASP A 206 7.89 -19.31 53.80
N PHE A 207 7.94 -18.36 54.74
CA PHE A 207 9.16 -17.65 55.13
C PHE A 207 10.28 -18.58 55.61
N MET A 208 9.94 -19.67 56.33
CA MET A 208 10.95 -20.62 56.82
C MET A 208 11.57 -21.41 55.68
N LEU A 209 10.78 -21.75 54.65
CA LEU A 209 11.28 -22.44 53.46
C LEU A 209 12.04 -21.50 52.52
N GLU A 210 11.65 -20.23 52.42
CA GLU A 210 12.38 -19.20 51.66
C GLU A 210 13.78 -18.97 52.22
N MET A 211 13.93 -18.99 53.55
CA MET A 211 15.20 -18.84 54.26
C MET A 211 16.03 -20.14 54.30
N ALA A 212 15.49 -21.27 53.84
CA ALA A 212 16.19 -22.55 53.83
C ALA A 212 17.37 -22.54 52.84
N ASP A 213 18.29 -23.49 52.99
CA ASP A 213 19.35 -23.61 52.01
C ASP A 213 18.83 -24.12 50.66
N ALA A 214 19.57 -23.81 49.59
CA ALA A 214 19.17 -24.16 48.23
C ALA A 214 19.03 -25.69 48.01
N ARG A 215 19.70 -26.53 48.83
CA ARG A 215 19.61 -27.99 48.72
C ARG A 215 18.25 -28.47 49.23
N GLU A 216 17.81 -27.97 50.38
CA GLU A 216 16.49 -28.29 50.92
C GLU A 216 15.39 -27.84 49.96
N ILE A 217 15.48 -26.62 49.43
CA ILE A 217 14.47 -26.09 48.50
C ILE A 217 14.39 -26.96 47.23
N VAL A 218 15.54 -27.31 46.64
CA VAL A 218 15.59 -28.19 45.47
C VAL A 218 15.01 -29.57 45.76
N ASP A 219 15.31 -30.17 46.92
CA ASP A 219 14.74 -31.47 47.31
C ASP A 219 13.21 -31.40 47.51
N ARG A 220 12.69 -30.26 48.01
CA ARG A 220 11.25 -30.00 48.10
C ARG A 220 10.60 -29.82 46.72
N LEU A 221 11.28 -29.14 45.78
CA LEU A 221 10.80 -29.03 44.39
C LEU A 221 10.78 -30.40 43.70
N LEU A 222 11.82 -31.22 43.89
CA LEU A 222 11.92 -32.58 43.32
C LEU A 222 10.78 -33.48 43.79
N THR A 223 10.44 -33.41 45.08
CA THR A 223 9.42 -34.28 45.68
C THR A 223 7.99 -33.73 45.57
N GLY A 224 7.84 -32.41 45.50
CA GLY A 224 6.55 -31.72 45.53
C GLY A 224 6.02 -31.22 44.19
N ILE A 225 6.89 -31.01 43.20
CA ILE A 225 6.51 -30.49 41.87
C ILE A 225 6.98 -31.42 40.75
N GLY A 226 8.29 -31.61 40.61
CA GLY A 226 8.85 -32.38 39.50
C GLY A 226 10.34 -32.13 39.28
N HIS A 227 10.95 -32.98 38.46
CA HIS A 227 12.39 -32.97 38.21
C HIS A 227 12.83 -31.72 37.43
N GLU A 228 12.02 -31.31 36.46
CA GLU A 228 12.28 -30.22 35.53
C GLU A 228 12.32 -28.87 36.25
N VAL A 229 11.34 -28.60 37.11
CA VAL A 229 11.27 -27.35 37.90
C VAL A 229 12.42 -27.28 38.90
N ALA A 230 12.75 -28.40 39.55
CA ALA A 230 13.87 -28.44 40.49
C ALA A 230 15.22 -28.14 39.80
N LEU A 231 15.45 -28.68 38.60
CA LEU A 231 16.63 -28.36 37.81
C LEU A 231 16.62 -26.89 37.35
N ALA A 232 15.51 -26.44 36.78
CA ALA A 232 15.35 -25.08 36.25
C ALA A 232 15.43 -24.01 37.36
N SER A 233 15.16 -24.35 38.62
CA SER A 233 15.38 -23.45 39.76
C SER A 233 16.86 -23.07 39.95
N ILE A 234 17.78 -23.85 39.38
CA ILE A 234 19.24 -23.65 39.45
C ILE A 234 19.83 -23.31 38.09
N ASN A 235 19.45 -24.03 37.05
CA ASN A 235 20.02 -23.89 35.72
C ASN A 235 18.95 -24.03 34.65
N LEU A 236 18.79 -22.97 33.85
CA LEU A 236 17.81 -22.93 32.77
C LEU A 236 18.30 -23.64 31.50
N ILE A 237 19.56 -24.08 31.44
CA ILE A 237 20.13 -24.78 30.28
C ILE A 237 20.26 -26.29 30.59
N PRO A 238 19.33 -27.15 30.14
CA PRO A 238 19.29 -28.57 30.52
C PRO A 238 20.47 -29.39 30.02
N THR A 239 21.16 -28.96 28.96
CA THR A 239 22.35 -29.65 28.44
C THR A 239 23.59 -29.45 29.31
N GLU A 240 23.55 -28.54 30.27
CA GLU A 240 24.64 -28.31 31.21
C GLU A 240 24.51 -29.19 32.46
N ARG A 241 25.64 -29.74 32.92
CA ARG A 241 25.66 -30.62 34.09
C ARG A 241 25.36 -29.83 35.37
N THR A 242 24.25 -30.17 36.03
CA THR A 242 23.84 -29.56 37.30
C THR A 242 24.06 -30.53 38.46
N ASN A 243 24.80 -30.09 39.49
CA ASN A 243 25.01 -30.90 40.69
C ASN A 243 23.94 -30.61 41.74
N LEU A 244 22.91 -31.46 41.79
CA LEU A 244 21.81 -31.32 42.74
C LEU A 244 22.28 -31.42 44.21
N ASN A 245 23.39 -32.10 44.51
CA ASN A 245 23.91 -32.24 45.87
C ASN A 245 24.53 -30.95 46.43
N ARG A 246 24.92 -30.02 45.55
CA ARG A 246 25.39 -28.67 45.90
C ARG A 246 24.86 -27.68 44.87
N PRO A 247 23.55 -27.36 44.93
CA PRO A 247 22.91 -26.57 43.91
C PRO A 247 23.46 -25.14 43.94
N ARG A 248 24.03 -24.71 42.81
CA ARG A 248 24.54 -23.36 42.61
C ARG A 248 24.14 -22.88 41.23
N PRO A 249 23.55 -21.68 41.11
CA PRO A 249 23.18 -21.11 39.82
C PRO A 249 24.35 -21.09 38.84
N SER A 250 24.10 -21.46 37.58
CA SER A 250 25.10 -21.39 36.52
C SER A 250 25.29 -19.94 36.08
N ALA A 251 26.54 -19.47 35.97
CA ALA A 251 26.83 -18.17 35.36
C ALA A 251 26.40 -18.11 33.88
N ARG A 252 26.13 -19.25 33.24
CA ARG A 252 25.60 -19.30 31.87
C ARG A 252 24.18 -18.77 31.73
N ASN A 253 23.42 -18.69 32.82
CA ASN A 253 22.10 -18.08 32.81
C ASN A 253 22.18 -16.60 32.37
N ASN A 254 23.23 -15.86 32.74
CA ASN A 254 23.42 -14.47 32.29
C ASN A 254 23.57 -14.37 30.75
N PHE A 255 24.31 -15.31 30.15
CA PHE A 255 24.44 -15.37 28.69
C PHE A 255 23.13 -15.76 28.03
N LEU A 256 22.33 -16.63 28.65
CA LEU A 256 21.00 -16.96 28.16
C LEU A 256 20.07 -15.73 28.18
N PHE A 257 20.01 -14.97 29.27
CA PHE A 257 19.17 -13.78 29.33
C PHE A 257 19.61 -12.72 28.33
N ALA A 258 20.91 -12.45 28.20
CA ALA A 258 21.42 -11.54 27.16
C ALA A 258 21.05 -12.04 25.75
N ALA A 259 21.20 -13.34 25.47
CA ALA A 259 20.82 -13.92 24.19
C ALA A 259 19.31 -13.85 23.92
N ILE A 260 18.45 -14.00 24.94
CA ILE A 260 16.99 -13.81 24.80
C ILE A 260 16.68 -12.35 24.44
N GLU A 261 17.37 -11.39 25.05
CA GLU A 261 17.15 -9.97 24.78
C GLU A 261 17.60 -9.60 23.36
N GLU A 262 18.71 -10.17 22.88
CA GLU A 262 19.30 -9.94 21.54
C GLU A 262 18.70 -10.81 20.42
N ALA A 263 17.98 -11.89 20.75
CA ALA A 263 17.48 -12.86 19.76
C ALA A 263 16.73 -12.21 18.57
N PRO A 264 15.86 -11.20 18.75
CA PRO A 264 15.17 -10.57 17.63
C PRO A 264 16.06 -9.74 16.70
N LEU A 265 17.27 -9.39 17.15
CA LEU A 265 18.24 -8.58 16.40
C LEU A 265 19.33 -9.44 15.75
N LYS A 266 19.33 -10.75 16.01
CA LYS A 266 20.37 -11.64 15.49
C LYS A 266 20.22 -11.82 13.98
N GLY A 267 21.29 -11.53 13.23
CA GLY A 267 21.27 -11.61 11.77
C GLY A 267 20.51 -10.49 11.08
N LEU A 268 20.05 -9.48 11.82
CA LEU A 268 19.40 -8.29 11.27
C LEU A 268 20.39 -7.47 10.45
N ASN A 269 19.97 -7.06 9.24
CA ASN A 269 20.63 -6.01 8.49
C ASN A 269 19.91 -4.67 8.72
N ASP A 270 20.43 -3.84 9.61
CA ASP A 270 19.87 -2.52 9.93
C ASP A 270 20.52 -1.37 9.13
N SER A 271 21.43 -1.68 8.19
CA SER A 271 22.20 -0.66 7.46
C SER A 271 21.32 0.25 6.59
N TYR A 272 20.19 -0.28 6.10
CA TYR A 272 19.21 0.48 5.31
C TYR A 272 18.69 1.71 6.07
N ALA A 273 18.65 1.67 7.40
CA ALA A 273 18.12 2.78 8.20
C ALA A 273 18.95 4.06 8.04
N ARG A 274 20.28 3.93 7.88
CA ARG A 274 21.15 5.09 7.60
C ARG A 274 20.93 5.64 6.20
N GLU A 275 20.79 4.76 5.22
CA GLU A 275 20.52 5.15 3.82
C GLU A 275 19.16 5.82 3.69
N PHE A 276 18.15 5.31 4.41
CA PHE A 276 16.82 5.91 4.46
C PHE A 276 16.89 7.34 4.98
N VAL A 277 17.58 7.59 6.10
CA VAL A 277 17.73 8.95 6.64
C VAL A 277 18.55 9.84 5.71
N ALA A 278 19.64 9.32 5.12
CA ALA A 278 20.46 10.08 4.18
C ALA A 278 19.66 10.52 2.94
N ASN A 279 18.80 9.65 2.44
CA ASN A 279 17.97 9.92 1.26
C ASN A 279 16.67 10.64 1.60
N SER A 280 16.23 10.67 2.87
CA SER A 280 14.98 11.30 3.32
C SER A 280 14.91 12.81 3.09
N GLY A 281 16.05 13.48 2.89
CA GLY A 281 16.13 14.88 2.49
C GLY A 281 15.89 15.14 0.99
N ASP A 282 15.94 14.10 0.15
CA ASP A 282 15.83 14.15 -1.31
C ASP A 282 14.56 13.44 -1.85
N VAL A 283 13.62 13.08 -0.96
CA VAL A 283 12.39 12.33 -1.32
C VAL A 283 11.33 13.24 -1.96
N GLU A 284 11.69 13.84 -3.09
CA GLU A 284 10.76 14.15 -4.19
C GLU A 284 11.06 13.33 -5.45
N ALA A 285 12.10 12.50 -5.47
CA ALA A 285 12.31 11.58 -6.58
C ALA A 285 13.09 10.34 -6.12
N ARG A 286 12.39 9.21 -5.96
CA ARG A 286 13.06 7.91 -6.12
C ARG A 286 13.41 7.80 -7.61
N VAL A 287 14.58 8.34 -7.98
CA VAL A 287 15.15 8.18 -9.32
C VAL A 287 15.52 6.71 -9.46
N VAL A 288 14.68 5.95 -10.15
CA VAL A 288 14.95 4.59 -10.57
C VAL A 288 16.06 4.68 -11.62
N PHE A 289 17.23 4.10 -11.33
CA PHE A 289 18.42 4.19 -12.18
C PHE A 289 18.52 3.12 -13.28
N ASP A 290 17.47 2.33 -13.50
CA ASP A 290 17.36 1.44 -14.66
C ASP A 290 15.92 1.51 -15.21
N ILE A 291 15.66 2.43 -16.14
CA ILE A 291 14.37 2.46 -16.86
C ILE A 291 14.40 1.29 -17.84
N ILE A 292 13.88 0.14 -17.42
CA ILE A 292 13.62 -0.97 -18.33
C ILE A 292 12.54 -0.48 -19.33
N PRO A 293 12.79 -0.51 -20.65
CA PRO A 293 11.78 -0.14 -21.62
C PRO A 293 10.68 -1.21 -21.64
N LEU A 294 9.54 -0.92 -21.02
CA LEU A 294 8.34 -1.74 -21.17
C LEU A 294 7.79 -1.55 -22.59
N GLN A 295 7.21 -2.60 -23.15
CA GLN A 295 6.43 -2.47 -24.38
C GLN A 295 4.96 -2.33 -24.02
N LEU A 296 4.33 -1.26 -24.50
CA LEU A 296 2.94 -0.94 -24.20
C LEU A 296 2.09 -1.08 -25.46
N SER A 297 1.03 -1.86 -25.36
CA SER A 297 -0.04 -1.99 -26.35
C SER A 297 -1.28 -1.28 -25.83
N THR A 298 -1.93 -0.46 -26.65
CA THR A 298 -3.17 0.25 -26.25
C THR A 298 -4.17 0.25 -27.39
N ALA A 299 -5.45 0.05 -27.08
CA ALA A 299 -6.53 0.22 -28.04
C ALA A 299 -7.84 0.56 -27.32
N ALA A 300 -8.57 1.53 -27.85
CA ALA A 300 -9.89 1.89 -27.36
C ALA A 300 -10.98 1.05 -28.04
N PHE A 301 -11.80 0.40 -27.22
CA PHE A 301 -12.94 -0.42 -27.61
C PHE A 301 -14.18 -0.02 -26.83
N TRP A 302 -15.32 -0.55 -27.25
CA TRP A 302 -16.58 -0.40 -26.55
C TRP A 302 -17.04 -1.74 -25.97
N ASP A 303 -17.67 -1.69 -24.81
CA ASP A 303 -18.37 -2.85 -24.26
C ASP A 303 -19.75 -3.03 -24.91
N GLU A 304 -20.45 -4.10 -24.53
CA GLU A 304 -21.79 -4.42 -25.04
C GLU A 304 -22.87 -3.35 -24.72
N ARG A 305 -22.55 -2.42 -23.81
CA ARG A 305 -23.42 -1.29 -23.43
C ARG A 305 -23.05 -0.02 -24.21
N GLY A 306 -22.05 -0.08 -25.09
CA GLY A 306 -21.52 1.05 -25.84
C GLY A 306 -20.56 1.92 -25.05
N LEU A 307 -20.08 1.46 -23.88
CA LEU A 307 -19.20 2.24 -23.02
C LEU A 307 -17.75 2.12 -23.47
N PRO A 308 -17.00 3.24 -23.56
CA PRO A 308 -15.61 3.20 -23.97
C PRO A 308 -14.67 2.67 -22.88
N TYR A 309 -13.85 1.71 -23.25
CA TYR A 309 -12.76 1.18 -22.45
C TYR A 309 -11.44 1.36 -23.19
N LEU A 310 -10.43 1.85 -22.48
CA LEU A 310 -9.06 1.75 -22.92
C LEU A 310 -8.50 0.41 -22.48
N HIS A 311 -8.25 -0.47 -23.44
CA HIS A 311 -7.50 -1.69 -23.20
C HIS A 311 -6.00 -1.39 -23.28
N TYR A 312 -5.23 -1.89 -22.33
CA TYR A 312 -3.79 -1.75 -22.33
C TYR A 312 -3.09 -3.06 -21.94
N GLY A 313 -1.92 -3.27 -22.52
CA GLY A 313 -1.11 -4.44 -22.26
C GLY A 313 0.35 -4.07 -22.10
N VAL A 314 0.95 -4.52 -21.01
CA VAL A 314 2.36 -4.30 -20.69
C VAL A 314 3.11 -5.60 -20.91
N GLU A 315 4.15 -5.56 -21.74
CA GLU A 315 5.05 -6.70 -21.93
C GLU A 315 6.42 -6.43 -21.29
N VAL A 316 6.85 -7.40 -20.46
CA VAL A 316 8.13 -7.47 -19.80
C VAL A 316 9.04 -8.41 -20.60
N PRO A 317 10.22 -7.96 -21.04
CA PRO A 317 11.18 -8.82 -21.71
C PRO A 317 11.54 -10.05 -20.87
N GLN A 318 11.74 -11.20 -21.52
CA GLN A 318 12.04 -12.49 -20.87
C GLN A 318 13.17 -12.36 -19.84
N GLU A 319 14.27 -11.69 -20.19
CA GLU A 319 15.45 -11.53 -19.34
C GLU A 319 15.20 -10.72 -18.06
N LYS A 320 14.02 -10.09 -17.95
CA LYS A 320 13.56 -9.34 -16.79
C LYS A 320 12.40 -10.03 -16.05
N VAL A 321 11.91 -11.16 -16.53
CA VAL A 321 10.90 -11.97 -15.84
C VAL A 321 11.59 -12.77 -14.73
N LEU A 322 11.40 -12.33 -13.48
CA LEU A 322 11.94 -12.99 -12.30
C LEU A 322 10.82 -13.47 -11.40
N ILE A 323 10.90 -14.73 -11.00
CA ILE A 323 9.98 -15.40 -10.08
C ILE A 323 10.71 -15.77 -8.79
N GLY A 324 10.00 -15.67 -7.67
CA GLY A 324 10.46 -16.12 -6.36
C GLY A 324 10.09 -17.58 -6.13
N GLU A 325 10.69 -18.19 -5.11
CA GLU A 325 10.37 -19.55 -4.65
C GLU A 325 10.16 -19.52 -3.13
N TYR A 326 9.07 -20.10 -2.66
CA TYR A 326 8.79 -20.27 -1.24
C TYR A 326 8.02 -21.58 -1.00
N GLU A 327 8.47 -22.39 -0.04
CA GLU A 327 7.86 -23.68 0.31
C GLU A 327 7.58 -24.65 -0.87
N SER A 328 8.41 -24.60 -1.93
CA SER A 328 8.28 -25.37 -3.20
C SER A 328 7.18 -24.87 -4.16
N GLU A 329 6.65 -23.67 -3.94
CA GLU A 329 5.81 -22.95 -4.91
C GLU A 329 6.60 -21.78 -5.50
N PHE A 330 6.44 -21.58 -6.81
CA PHE A 330 7.03 -20.46 -7.52
C PHE A 330 6.01 -19.34 -7.64
N TYR A 331 6.43 -18.09 -7.47
CA TYR A 331 5.52 -16.96 -7.57
C TYR A 331 6.12 -15.78 -8.33
N LEU A 332 5.27 -15.04 -9.02
CA LEU A 332 5.57 -13.74 -9.59
C LEU A 332 4.90 -12.68 -8.74
N SER A 333 5.59 -11.57 -8.51
CA SER A 333 5.00 -10.42 -7.85
C SER A 333 5.43 -9.10 -8.44
N LEU A 334 4.44 -8.38 -8.95
CA LEU A 334 4.60 -7.11 -9.63
C LEU A 334 3.66 -6.07 -9.04
N ASP A 335 4.16 -4.85 -8.88
CA ASP A 335 3.37 -3.66 -8.61
C ASP A 335 3.14 -2.93 -9.92
N LEU A 336 1.89 -2.84 -10.38
CA LEU A 336 1.53 -2.08 -11.56
C LEU A 336 0.89 -0.77 -11.10
N THR A 337 1.39 0.37 -11.55
CA THR A 337 0.74 1.67 -11.38
C THR A 337 0.40 2.26 -12.74
N VAL A 338 -0.82 2.77 -12.89
CA VAL A 338 -1.33 3.41 -14.09
C VAL A 338 -1.75 4.84 -13.77
N ASP A 339 -1.13 5.81 -14.45
CA ASP A 339 -1.49 7.22 -14.41
C ASP A 339 -1.97 7.67 -15.80
N ILE A 340 -3.24 8.07 -15.88
CA ILE A 340 -3.87 8.59 -17.09
C ILE A 340 -4.13 10.07 -16.88
N THR A 341 -3.47 10.89 -17.70
CA THR A 341 -3.53 12.34 -17.63
C THR A 341 -4.18 12.92 -18.88
N ASP A 342 -4.91 14.02 -18.70
CA ASP A 342 -5.44 14.81 -19.81
C ASP A 342 -4.32 15.65 -20.48
N PRO A 343 -4.60 16.35 -21.59
CA PRO A 343 -3.59 17.15 -22.29
C PRO A 343 -3.08 18.36 -21.50
N ARG A 344 -3.75 18.74 -20.39
CA ARG A 344 -3.31 19.79 -19.46
C ARG A 344 -2.38 19.23 -18.37
N GLY A 345 -2.15 17.92 -18.35
CA GLY A 345 -1.35 17.24 -17.33
C GLY A 345 -2.13 16.93 -16.06
N GLN A 346 -3.46 17.09 -16.04
CA GLN A 346 -4.28 16.74 -14.90
C GLN A 346 -4.56 15.24 -14.90
N THR A 347 -4.23 14.55 -13.80
CA THR A 347 -4.56 13.13 -13.60
C THR A 347 -6.08 12.95 -13.59
N VAL A 348 -6.56 12.09 -14.48
CA VAL A 348 -7.96 11.70 -14.65
C VAL A 348 -8.20 10.36 -13.96
N ILE A 349 -7.30 9.39 -14.18
CA ILE A 349 -7.30 8.10 -13.48
C ILE A 349 -5.91 7.86 -12.90
N TYR A 350 -5.87 7.44 -11.64
CA TYR A 350 -4.68 6.96 -10.98
C TYR A 350 -5.08 5.72 -10.20
N GLY A 351 -4.38 4.64 -10.44
CA GLY A 351 -4.67 3.35 -9.84
C GLY A 351 -3.57 2.36 -10.17
N GLY A 352 -3.77 1.11 -9.79
CA GLY A 352 -2.77 0.09 -9.95
C GLY A 352 -3.24 -1.23 -9.40
N ASP A 353 -2.51 -2.28 -9.74
CA ASP A 353 -2.77 -3.64 -9.31
C ASP A 353 -1.52 -4.26 -8.71
N ASP A 354 -1.74 -5.00 -7.63
CA ASP A 354 -0.77 -5.89 -7.03
C ASP A 354 -0.94 -7.26 -7.69
N ILE A 355 -0.05 -7.61 -8.61
CA ILE A 355 -0.12 -8.85 -9.38
C ILE A 355 0.66 -9.93 -8.64
N GLU A 356 -0.02 -10.92 -8.08
CA GLU A 356 0.57 -12.05 -7.37
C GLU A 356 0.12 -13.39 -7.92
N GLU A 357 0.98 -14.01 -8.71
CA GLU A 357 0.63 -15.23 -9.44
C GLU A 357 1.53 -16.39 -9.06
N TYR A 358 0.92 -17.48 -8.61
CA TYR A 358 1.60 -18.71 -8.22
C TYR A 358 1.61 -19.71 -9.38
N PHE A 359 2.72 -20.44 -9.51
CA PHE A 359 2.97 -21.41 -10.57
C PHE A 359 3.46 -22.72 -9.99
N ASP A 360 3.01 -23.83 -10.60
CA ASP A 360 3.70 -25.10 -10.46
C ASP A 360 5.07 -25.07 -11.17
N GLU A 361 5.94 -26.04 -10.85
CA GLU A 361 7.29 -26.14 -11.42
C GLU A 361 7.30 -26.15 -12.97
N THR A 362 6.30 -26.77 -13.60
CA THR A 362 6.25 -26.89 -15.07
C THR A 362 5.87 -25.57 -15.72
N ARG A 363 4.96 -24.82 -15.11
CA ARG A 363 4.54 -23.49 -15.58
C ARG A 363 5.60 -22.44 -15.26
N ALA A 364 6.20 -22.49 -14.07
CA ALA A 364 7.33 -21.64 -13.68
C ALA A 364 8.47 -21.70 -14.70
N ALA A 365 8.84 -22.92 -15.15
CA ALA A 365 9.88 -23.11 -16.16
C ALA A 365 9.53 -22.48 -17.53
N ARG A 366 8.25 -22.35 -17.87
CA ARG A 366 7.81 -21.66 -19.10
C ARG A 366 7.82 -20.14 -18.93
N VAL A 367 7.34 -19.66 -17.77
CA VAL A 367 7.26 -18.21 -17.46
C VAL A 367 8.63 -17.55 -17.55
N VAL A 368 9.68 -18.19 -17.04
CA VAL A 368 11.06 -17.65 -17.12
C VAL A 368 11.70 -17.82 -18.52
N GLN A 369 11.05 -18.54 -19.42
CA GLN A 369 11.54 -18.83 -20.78
C GLN A 369 10.84 -18.02 -21.88
N ALA A 370 9.91 -17.15 -21.53
CA ALA A 370 9.18 -16.30 -22.46
C ALA A 370 9.05 -14.88 -21.90
N PRO A 371 8.76 -13.87 -22.74
CA PRO A 371 8.29 -12.58 -22.27
C PRO A 371 7.00 -12.77 -21.44
N LEU A 372 6.73 -11.83 -20.53
CA LEU A 372 5.50 -11.84 -19.75
C LEU A 372 4.64 -10.65 -20.16
N ALA A 373 3.38 -10.90 -20.50
CA ALA A 373 2.42 -9.87 -20.83
C ALA A 373 1.31 -9.80 -19.80
N TYR A 374 1.03 -8.61 -19.27
CA TYR A 374 -0.10 -8.34 -18.39
C TYR A 374 -1.11 -7.42 -19.09
N TYR A 375 -2.36 -7.87 -19.19
CA TYR A 375 -3.44 -7.17 -19.88
C TYR A 375 -4.51 -6.72 -18.91
N ASP A 376 -4.90 -5.45 -19.02
CA ASP A 376 -5.98 -4.87 -18.27
C ASP A 376 -6.72 -3.80 -19.10
N ARG A 377 -7.85 -3.32 -18.58
CA ARG A 377 -8.70 -2.34 -19.24
C ARG A 377 -9.28 -1.39 -18.22
N VAL A 378 -9.42 -0.13 -18.62
CA VAL A 378 -9.99 0.90 -17.77
C VAL A 378 -11.11 1.63 -18.50
N GLU A 379 -12.21 1.85 -17.80
CA GLU A 379 -13.30 2.67 -18.33
C GLU A 379 -12.84 4.13 -18.36
N LEU A 380 -12.86 4.75 -19.55
CA LEU A 380 -12.30 6.07 -19.75
C LEU A 380 -13.25 6.91 -20.60
N VAL A 381 -13.66 8.07 -20.11
CA VAL A 381 -14.57 8.95 -20.87
C VAL A 381 -13.91 9.44 -22.16
N PRO A 382 -14.66 9.75 -23.23
CA PRO A 382 -14.08 10.18 -24.50
C PRO A 382 -13.13 11.38 -24.35
N GLY A 383 -12.01 11.35 -25.08
CA GLY A 383 -10.98 12.38 -25.00
C GLY A 383 -9.60 11.91 -25.44
N PHE A 384 -8.64 12.82 -25.33
CA PHE A 384 -7.22 12.54 -25.58
C PHE A 384 -6.49 12.43 -24.25
N TYR A 385 -5.63 11.43 -24.11
CA TYR A 385 -4.93 11.17 -22.86
C TYR A 385 -3.48 10.78 -23.11
N ARG A 386 -2.66 10.95 -22.08
CA ARG A 386 -1.38 10.24 -21.94
C ARG A 386 -1.58 9.17 -20.86
N ILE A 387 -1.28 7.92 -21.19
CA ILE A 387 -1.19 6.83 -20.23
C ILE A 387 0.28 6.59 -19.93
N ALA A 388 0.63 6.56 -18.65
CA ALA A 388 1.92 6.15 -18.14
C ALA A 388 1.71 4.93 -17.24
N VAL A 389 2.47 3.88 -17.51
CA VAL A 389 2.42 2.63 -16.75
C VAL A 389 3.79 2.39 -16.13
N THR A 390 3.80 2.23 -14.81
CA THR A 390 4.97 1.83 -14.04
C THR A 390 4.77 0.41 -13.58
N LEU A 391 5.75 -0.46 -13.81
CA LEU A 391 5.75 -1.83 -13.33
C LEU A 391 6.98 -2.03 -12.44
N THR A 392 6.79 -2.41 -11.20
CA THR A 392 7.89 -2.70 -10.27
C THR A 392 7.87 -4.18 -9.91
N ASN A 393 8.98 -4.87 -10.15
CA ASN A 393 9.16 -6.22 -9.64
C ASN A 393 9.45 -6.16 -8.13
N ARG A 394 8.53 -6.68 -7.31
CA ARG A 394 8.63 -6.56 -5.84
C ARG A 394 9.76 -7.38 -5.24
N ILE A 395 10.21 -8.42 -5.94
CA ILE A 395 11.32 -9.30 -5.54
C ILE A 395 12.67 -8.60 -5.74
N THR A 396 12.85 -7.87 -6.85
CA THR A 396 14.15 -7.25 -7.20
C THR A 396 14.24 -5.75 -6.95
N ASP A 397 13.11 -5.08 -6.69
CA ASP A 397 13.02 -3.62 -6.64
C ASP A 397 13.22 -2.89 -7.98
N ASP A 398 13.40 -3.63 -9.08
CA ASP A 398 13.51 -3.07 -10.42
C ASP A 398 12.17 -2.49 -10.87
N SER A 399 12.17 -1.23 -11.30
CA SER A 399 10.98 -0.59 -11.88
C SER A 399 11.20 -0.26 -13.36
N ALA A 400 10.13 -0.38 -14.11
CA ALA A 400 10.09 -0.19 -15.54
C ALA A 400 8.94 0.78 -15.87
N VAL A 401 9.11 1.66 -16.86
CA VAL A 401 8.09 2.65 -17.21
C VAL A 401 7.89 2.65 -18.72
N ALA A 402 6.63 2.69 -19.15
CA ALA A 402 6.24 3.03 -20.51
C ALA A 402 5.13 4.06 -20.51
N GLU A 403 5.15 4.94 -21.49
CA GLU A 403 4.07 5.88 -21.72
C GLU A 403 3.71 5.98 -23.20
N THR A 404 2.44 6.27 -23.46
CA THR A 404 1.98 6.59 -24.82
C THR A 404 0.80 7.55 -24.78
N ARG A 405 0.48 8.12 -25.94
CA ARG A 405 -0.72 8.94 -26.14
C ARG A 405 -1.82 8.08 -26.72
N VAL A 406 -3.01 8.22 -26.17
CA VAL A 406 -4.20 7.47 -26.58
C VAL A 406 -5.35 8.44 -26.86
N SER A 407 -6.23 8.03 -27.75
CA SER A 407 -7.46 8.74 -28.08
C SER A 407 -8.63 7.81 -27.83
N VAL A 408 -9.51 8.17 -26.91
CA VAL A 408 -10.75 7.44 -26.68
C VAL A 408 -11.85 8.08 -27.51
N PRO A 409 -12.43 7.37 -28.49
CA PRO A 409 -13.41 7.95 -29.40
C PRO A 409 -14.72 8.28 -28.67
N ASN A 410 -15.33 9.40 -29.08
CA ASN A 410 -16.68 9.76 -28.63
C ASN A 410 -17.72 9.11 -29.55
N VAL A 411 -18.51 8.18 -29.02
CA VAL A 411 -19.61 7.56 -29.78
C VAL A 411 -20.73 8.58 -29.93
N SER A 412 -20.96 9.04 -31.16
CA SER A 412 -22.17 9.82 -31.49
C SER A 412 -23.22 8.92 -32.09
N ASP A 413 -24.48 9.06 -31.65
CA ASP A 413 -25.62 8.33 -32.22
C ASP A 413 -25.84 8.58 -33.72
N ASP A 414 -25.23 9.65 -34.26
CA ASP A 414 -25.43 10.15 -35.61
C ASP A 414 -24.43 9.63 -36.67
N ASN A 415 -23.41 8.83 -36.29
CA ASN A 415 -22.39 8.36 -37.25
C ASN A 415 -22.01 6.89 -37.05
N ILE A 416 -21.61 6.25 -38.16
CA ILE A 416 -20.95 4.94 -38.13
C ILE A 416 -19.50 5.14 -37.68
N MET A 417 -19.08 4.40 -36.66
CA MET A 417 -17.76 4.52 -36.05
C MET A 417 -17.03 3.18 -36.06
N LEU A 418 -15.70 3.26 -36.20
CA LEU A 418 -14.80 2.13 -36.00
C LEU A 418 -13.98 2.37 -34.73
N SER A 419 -13.74 1.31 -33.96
CA SER A 419 -12.79 1.31 -32.86
C SER A 419 -11.36 1.53 -33.36
N ASP A 420 -10.40 1.46 -32.46
CA ASP A 420 -9.01 1.23 -32.85
C ASP A 420 -8.85 -0.15 -33.52
N LEU A 421 -7.82 -0.27 -34.35
CA LEU A 421 -7.40 -1.55 -34.96
C LEU A 421 -6.48 -2.28 -33.99
N LEU A 422 -6.96 -3.39 -33.42
CA LEU A 422 -6.10 -4.32 -32.71
C LEU A 422 -5.37 -5.19 -33.72
N VAL A 423 -4.04 -5.11 -33.69
CA VAL A 423 -3.14 -6.03 -34.37
C VAL A 423 -2.58 -6.99 -33.33
N ALA A 424 -2.90 -8.27 -33.46
CA ALA A 424 -2.49 -9.32 -32.54
C ALA A 424 -1.64 -10.37 -33.26
N SER A 425 -0.68 -10.94 -32.52
CA SER A 425 0.16 -12.04 -32.99
C SER A 425 -0.56 -13.40 -32.93
N SER A 426 -1.59 -13.50 -32.09
CA SER A 426 -2.43 -14.69 -31.96
C SER A 426 -3.80 -14.35 -31.38
N ALA A 427 -4.76 -15.25 -31.60
CA ALA A 427 -6.07 -15.27 -30.97
C ALA A 427 -6.35 -16.71 -30.52
N THR A 428 -6.56 -16.92 -29.22
CA THR A 428 -6.75 -18.25 -28.63
C THR A 428 -8.17 -18.41 -28.09
N PRO A 429 -8.88 -19.51 -28.40
CA PRO A 429 -10.20 -19.76 -27.84
C PRO A 429 -10.17 -19.89 -26.32
N VAL A 430 -11.11 -19.22 -25.64
CA VAL A 430 -11.38 -19.32 -24.21
C VAL A 430 -12.59 -20.22 -24.01
N ILE A 431 -12.50 -21.18 -23.10
CA ILE A 431 -13.53 -22.20 -22.88
C ILE A 431 -14.12 -22.07 -21.47
N GLY A 432 -15.40 -22.41 -21.31
CA GLY A 432 -16.05 -22.47 -20.00
C GLY A 432 -16.62 -21.12 -19.55
N ALA A 433 -16.77 -20.95 -18.24
CA ALA A 433 -17.35 -19.73 -17.67
C ALA A 433 -16.53 -18.47 -17.96
N GLU A 434 -15.20 -18.61 -18.10
CA GLU A 434 -14.29 -17.51 -18.41
C GLU A 434 -14.56 -16.87 -19.77
N ALA A 435 -15.16 -17.61 -20.72
CA ALA A 435 -15.47 -17.08 -22.05
C ALA A 435 -16.51 -15.94 -22.01
N ALA A 436 -17.32 -15.87 -20.95
CA ALA A 436 -18.31 -14.83 -20.73
C ALA A 436 -17.80 -13.63 -19.91
N GLU A 437 -16.59 -13.71 -19.36
CA GLU A 437 -15.98 -12.63 -18.58
C GLU A 437 -15.46 -11.53 -19.50
N ARG A 438 -15.64 -10.27 -19.10
CA ARG A 438 -15.24 -9.13 -19.92
C ARG A 438 -13.82 -8.72 -19.54
N ARG A 439 -12.86 -9.35 -20.21
CA ARG A 439 -11.44 -9.14 -19.95
C ARG A 439 -10.76 -8.30 -21.03
N ALA A 440 -9.57 -7.79 -20.70
CA ALA A 440 -8.79 -7.02 -21.65
C ALA A 440 -8.42 -7.86 -22.88
N PHE A 441 -8.65 -7.31 -24.08
CA PHE A 441 -8.40 -7.94 -25.38
C PHE A 441 -9.11 -9.29 -25.57
N ARG A 442 -10.23 -9.51 -24.86
CA ARG A 442 -11.08 -10.68 -25.01
C ARG A 442 -12.34 -10.33 -25.77
N PHE A 443 -12.54 -10.92 -26.94
CA PHE A 443 -13.68 -10.65 -27.81
C PHE A 443 -14.18 -11.95 -28.45
N GLY A 444 -15.50 -12.14 -28.48
CA GLY A 444 -16.11 -13.29 -29.17
C GLY A 444 -15.68 -14.66 -28.63
N GLY A 445 -15.30 -14.75 -27.35
CA GLY A 445 -14.79 -15.99 -26.74
C GLY A 445 -13.33 -16.31 -27.08
N GLU A 446 -12.58 -15.36 -27.65
CA GLU A 446 -11.14 -15.51 -27.91
C GLU A 446 -10.35 -14.46 -27.12
N GLN A 447 -9.18 -14.87 -26.61
CA GLN A 447 -8.17 -13.98 -26.05
C GLN A 447 -7.19 -13.60 -27.16
N PHE A 448 -7.14 -12.31 -27.50
CA PHE A 448 -6.14 -11.78 -28.42
C PHE A 448 -4.85 -11.46 -27.66
N THR A 449 -3.71 -11.70 -28.29
CA THR A 449 -2.38 -11.32 -27.82
C THR A 449 -1.89 -10.15 -28.69
N PRO A 450 -2.07 -8.89 -28.25
CA PRO A 450 -1.61 -7.72 -29.00
C PRO A 450 -0.14 -7.86 -29.40
N ALA A 451 0.23 -7.37 -30.58
CA ALA A 451 1.62 -7.30 -31.02
C ALA A 451 2.24 -5.97 -30.53
N PRO A 452 3.05 -5.96 -29.46
CA PRO A 452 3.57 -4.71 -28.95
C PRO A 452 4.48 -4.06 -29.99
N GLN A 453 4.36 -2.74 -30.13
CA GLN A 453 5.04 -1.96 -31.17
C GLN A 453 4.79 -2.47 -32.60
N GLY A 454 3.76 -3.31 -32.81
CA GLY A 454 3.43 -3.92 -34.09
C GLY A 454 4.43 -4.98 -34.56
N ARG A 455 5.24 -5.58 -33.68
CA ARG A 455 6.21 -6.61 -34.07
C ARG A 455 5.53 -7.94 -34.39
N LEU A 456 5.75 -8.48 -35.59
CA LEU A 456 5.13 -9.72 -36.07
C LEU A 456 6.15 -10.61 -36.80
N PRO A 457 6.07 -11.95 -36.72
CA PRO A 457 7.04 -12.82 -37.37
C PRO A 457 6.82 -12.91 -38.88
N VAL A 458 7.92 -12.98 -39.65
CA VAL A 458 7.91 -13.34 -41.08
C VAL A 458 7.14 -14.64 -41.33
N ASN A 459 6.37 -14.69 -42.42
CA ASN A 459 5.52 -15.83 -42.79
C ASN A 459 4.48 -16.26 -41.74
N GLY A 460 4.25 -15.44 -40.70
CA GLY A 460 3.20 -15.66 -39.73
C GLY A 460 1.82 -15.22 -40.21
N THR A 461 0.91 -15.08 -39.25
CA THR A 461 -0.43 -14.53 -39.45
C THR A 461 -0.63 -13.40 -38.45
N ALA A 462 -1.20 -12.29 -38.89
CA ALA A 462 -1.69 -11.24 -38.02
C ALA A 462 -3.19 -11.43 -37.79
N GLU A 463 -3.61 -11.50 -36.53
CA GLU A 463 -5.01 -11.53 -36.13
C GLU A 463 -5.50 -10.10 -35.92
N LEU A 464 -6.43 -9.65 -36.74
CA LEU A 464 -6.91 -8.28 -36.77
C LEU A 464 -8.34 -8.20 -36.24
N PHE A 465 -8.59 -7.22 -35.37
CA PHE A 465 -9.91 -6.99 -34.78
C PHE A 465 -10.27 -5.50 -34.71
N MET A 466 -11.51 -5.19 -35.06
CA MET A 466 -12.17 -3.89 -34.83
C MET A 466 -13.63 -4.11 -34.44
N GLN A 467 -14.22 -3.13 -33.78
CA GLN A 467 -15.66 -3.03 -33.58
C GLN A 467 -16.22 -1.92 -34.47
N MET A 468 -17.41 -2.15 -34.99
CA MET A 468 -18.18 -1.13 -35.68
C MET A 468 -19.45 -0.82 -34.88
N ALA A 469 -19.61 0.45 -34.53
CA ALA A 469 -20.84 1.01 -33.99
C ALA A 469 -21.61 1.66 -35.15
N ALA A 470 -22.85 1.24 -35.35
CA ALA A 470 -23.72 1.73 -36.43
C ALA A 470 -24.90 2.51 -35.87
N THR A 471 -25.31 3.56 -36.56
CA THR A 471 -26.48 4.37 -36.18
C THR A 471 -27.77 3.52 -36.19
N PRO A 472 -28.74 3.75 -35.30
CA PRO A 472 -30.02 3.03 -35.31
C PRO A 472 -30.80 3.16 -36.62
N ASP A 473 -30.63 4.27 -37.33
CA ASP A 473 -31.28 4.54 -38.63
C ASP A 473 -30.59 3.84 -39.81
N LEU A 474 -29.51 3.10 -39.57
CA LEU A 474 -28.85 2.32 -40.61
C LEU A 474 -29.81 1.19 -41.03
N GLY A 475 -30.24 1.19 -42.29
CA GLY A 475 -31.22 0.22 -42.78
C GLY A 475 -30.81 -1.22 -42.46
N THR A 476 -31.77 -2.04 -41.99
CA THR A 476 -31.54 -3.39 -41.46
C THR A 476 -30.92 -4.37 -42.46
N ASP A 477 -30.93 -4.04 -43.75
CA ASP A 477 -30.34 -4.84 -44.84
C ASP A 477 -28.90 -4.41 -45.19
N THR A 478 -28.33 -3.44 -44.46
CA THR A 478 -26.96 -2.99 -44.69
C THR A 478 -25.97 -4.06 -44.24
N THR A 479 -25.07 -4.46 -45.13
CA THR A 479 -24.01 -5.42 -44.85
C THR A 479 -22.65 -4.74 -44.94
N VAL A 480 -21.64 -5.35 -44.31
CA VAL A 480 -20.26 -4.89 -44.34
C VAL A 480 -19.34 -6.00 -44.88
N GLU A 481 -18.60 -5.70 -45.95
CA GLU A 481 -17.46 -6.50 -46.41
C GLU A 481 -16.19 -5.97 -45.74
N VAL A 482 -15.38 -6.87 -45.19
CA VAL A 482 -14.12 -6.50 -44.53
C VAL A 482 -12.95 -7.05 -45.31
N SER A 483 -11.93 -6.22 -45.53
CA SER A 483 -10.66 -6.64 -46.12
C SER A 483 -9.49 -6.09 -45.34
N ALA A 484 -8.40 -6.85 -45.28
CA ALA A 484 -7.14 -6.39 -44.73
C ALA A 484 -6.02 -6.61 -45.74
N ALA A 485 -5.13 -5.63 -45.86
CA ALA A 485 -3.96 -5.71 -46.74
C ALA A 485 -2.69 -5.36 -45.97
N LEU A 486 -1.62 -6.10 -46.23
CA LEU A 486 -0.26 -5.73 -45.83
C LEU A 486 0.37 -4.90 -46.95
N LEU A 487 0.83 -3.71 -46.62
CA LEU A 487 1.40 -2.75 -47.56
C LEU A 487 2.85 -2.46 -47.20
N THR A 488 3.73 -2.37 -48.20
CA THR A 488 5.09 -1.84 -48.02
C THR A 488 5.04 -0.35 -47.67
N GLU A 489 6.17 0.24 -47.23
CA GLU A 489 6.24 1.71 -47.03
C GLU A 489 5.92 2.53 -48.29
N GLN A 490 6.07 1.94 -49.48
CA GLN A 490 5.73 2.56 -50.76
C GLN A 490 4.24 2.40 -51.12
N GLY A 491 3.46 1.69 -50.30
CA GLY A 491 2.04 1.43 -50.50
C GLY A 491 1.73 0.25 -51.43
N THR A 492 2.73 -0.57 -51.77
CA THR A 492 2.53 -1.77 -52.61
C THR A 492 1.92 -2.88 -51.76
N GLU A 493 0.86 -3.52 -52.26
CA GLU A 493 0.23 -4.66 -51.59
C GLU A 493 1.12 -5.91 -51.65
N VAL A 494 1.43 -6.46 -50.48
CA VAL A 494 2.19 -7.71 -50.29
C VAL A 494 1.24 -8.89 -50.20
N SER A 495 0.20 -8.74 -49.37
CA SER A 495 -0.83 -9.75 -49.14
C SER A 495 -2.17 -9.10 -48.85
N THR A 496 -3.26 -9.83 -49.09
CA THR A 496 -4.62 -9.37 -48.82
C THR A 496 -5.51 -10.54 -48.43
N THR A 497 -6.41 -10.30 -47.48
CA THR A 497 -7.47 -11.22 -47.09
C THR A 497 -8.80 -10.49 -47.14
N ARG A 498 -9.84 -11.14 -47.65
CA ARG A 498 -11.22 -10.64 -47.65
C ARG A 498 -12.14 -11.59 -46.90
N VAL A 499 -13.03 -11.02 -46.11
CA VAL A 499 -14.08 -11.73 -45.38
C VAL A 499 -15.42 -11.43 -46.05
N ALA A 500 -16.25 -12.47 -46.17
CA ALA A 500 -17.56 -12.36 -46.80
C ALA A 500 -18.44 -11.31 -46.09
N PRO A 501 -19.37 -10.65 -46.80
CA PRO A 501 -20.24 -9.66 -46.19
C PRO A 501 -21.06 -10.23 -45.03
N THR A 502 -21.13 -9.49 -43.93
CA THR A 502 -21.93 -9.83 -42.74
C THR A 502 -22.96 -8.74 -42.48
N SER A 503 -24.11 -9.11 -41.91
CA SER A 503 -25.13 -8.15 -41.48
C SER A 503 -24.61 -7.25 -40.37
N ILE A 504 -24.94 -5.97 -40.46
CA ILE A 504 -24.63 -4.99 -39.42
C ILE A 504 -25.71 -5.03 -38.36
N VAL A 505 -25.30 -4.99 -37.10
CA VAL A 505 -26.20 -4.88 -35.97
C VAL A 505 -26.27 -3.42 -35.54
N PRO A 506 -27.47 -2.82 -35.39
CA PRO A 506 -27.61 -1.42 -34.97
C PRO A 506 -27.23 -1.23 -33.50
N ALA A 507 -26.76 -0.04 -33.14
CA ALA A 507 -26.46 0.33 -31.74
C ALA A 507 -27.67 0.07 -30.80
N PRO A 508 -27.44 -0.33 -29.54
CA PRO A 508 -26.16 -0.36 -28.82
C PRO A 508 -25.29 -1.60 -29.09
N GLU A 509 -25.78 -2.55 -29.88
CA GLU A 509 -25.02 -3.76 -30.24
C GLU A 509 -23.87 -3.41 -31.20
N LEU A 510 -22.70 -4.03 -31.00
CA LEU A 510 -21.49 -3.76 -31.76
C LEU A 510 -21.28 -4.87 -32.79
N THR A 511 -20.94 -4.51 -34.02
CA THR A 511 -20.59 -5.48 -35.06
C THR A 511 -19.09 -5.79 -34.99
N PRO A 512 -18.66 -7.00 -34.58
CA PRO A 512 -17.25 -7.36 -34.56
C PRO A 512 -16.74 -7.63 -35.98
N LEU A 513 -15.59 -7.06 -36.32
CA LEU A 513 -14.93 -7.22 -37.61
C LEU A 513 -13.56 -7.89 -37.37
N ARG A 514 -13.41 -9.14 -37.82
CA ARG A 514 -12.18 -9.93 -37.64
C ARG A 514 -11.60 -10.36 -38.99
N VAL A 515 -10.27 -10.31 -39.12
CA VAL A 515 -9.54 -10.85 -40.28
C VAL A 515 -8.23 -11.50 -39.83
N SER A 516 -7.95 -12.71 -40.31
CA SER A 516 -6.62 -13.32 -40.23
C SER A 516 -5.84 -12.99 -41.51
N LEU A 517 -4.81 -12.16 -41.39
CA LEU A 517 -3.99 -11.69 -42.52
C LEU A 517 -2.69 -12.49 -42.59
N SER A 518 -2.43 -13.14 -43.72
CA SER A 518 -1.16 -13.83 -43.95
C SER A 518 -0.03 -12.82 -44.15
N LEU A 519 1.11 -13.04 -43.49
CA LEU A 519 2.34 -12.25 -43.64
C LEU A 519 3.35 -12.94 -44.57
N ALA A 520 2.89 -13.94 -45.35
CA ALA A 520 3.73 -14.63 -46.32
C ALA A 520 4.20 -13.67 -47.42
N GLY A 521 5.49 -13.69 -47.70
CA GLY A 521 6.10 -12.83 -48.74
C GLY A 521 6.48 -11.42 -48.26
N ALA A 522 6.25 -11.08 -46.99
CA ALA A 522 6.74 -9.85 -46.39
C ALA A 522 8.27 -9.92 -46.17
N ASP A 523 8.97 -8.83 -46.47
CA ASP A 523 10.37 -8.65 -46.09
C ASP A 523 10.50 -8.16 -44.63
N GLU A 524 11.69 -8.30 -44.07
CA GLU A 524 12.01 -7.89 -42.69
C GLU A 524 12.17 -6.36 -42.62
N ALA A 525 11.04 -5.66 -42.72
CA ALA A 525 10.98 -4.20 -42.77
C ALA A 525 9.68 -3.67 -42.14
N PRO A 526 9.59 -2.36 -41.86
CA PRO A 526 8.34 -1.72 -41.50
C PRO A 526 7.30 -1.83 -42.61
N HIS A 527 6.08 -2.19 -42.25
CA HIS A 527 4.92 -2.29 -43.13
C HIS A 527 3.72 -1.53 -42.54
N THR A 528 2.69 -1.37 -43.35
CA THR A 528 1.37 -0.89 -42.88
C THR A 528 0.34 -1.98 -43.10
N ILE A 529 -0.38 -2.37 -42.04
CA ILE A 529 -1.62 -3.14 -42.16
C ILE A 529 -2.76 -2.15 -42.32
N ARG A 530 -3.52 -2.28 -43.40
CA ARG A 530 -4.73 -1.50 -43.66
C ARG A 530 -5.96 -2.39 -43.61
N MET A 531 -6.87 -2.13 -42.69
CA MET A 531 -8.16 -2.81 -42.59
C MET A 531 -9.27 -1.88 -43.09
N VAL A 532 -10.10 -2.38 -44.01
CA VAL A 532 -11.15 -1.63 -44.70
C VAL A 532 -12.49 -2.32 -44.45
N ALA A 533 -13.47 -1.55 -43.98
CA ALA A 533 -14.87 -1.93 -43.91
C ALA A 533 -15.64 -1.19 -45.03
N LEU A 534 -16.20 -1.95 -45.97
CA LEU A 534 -16.99 -1.44 -47.08
C LEU A 534 -18.47 -1.82 -46.87
N LEU A 535 -19.30 -0.82 -46.65
CA LEU A 535 -20.73 -1.02 -46.48
C LEU A 535 -21.43 -1.16 -47.82
N SER A 536 -22.54 -1.91 -47.87
CA SER A 536 -23.35 -2.11 -49.07
C SER A 536 -23.95 -0.81 -49.64
N ASN A 537 -24.03 0.25 -48.82
CA ASN A 537 -24.42 1.60 -49.24
C ASN A 537 -23.28 2.40 -49.93
N GLY A 538 -22.09 1.81 -50.08
CA GLY A 538 -20.92 2.41 -50.69
C GLY A 538 -20.00 3.19 -49.75
N GLN A 539 -20.38 3.34 -48.47
CA GLN A 539 -19.52 3.98 -47.47
C GLN A 539 -18.32 3.10 -47.17
N ARG A 540 -17.12 3.71 -47.17
CA ARG A 540 -15.85 3.03 -46.92
C ARG A 540 -15.17 3.64 -45.70
N LEU A 541 -14.93 2.81 -44.70
CA LEU A 541 -14.21 3.15 -43.47
C LEU A 541 -12.90 2.36 -43.42
N LEU A 542 -11.83 2.94 -42.88
CA LEU A 542 -10.55 2.24 -42.76
C LEU A 542 -9.77 2.62 -41.50
N ARG A 543 -8.88 1.72 -41.10
CA ARG A 543 -7.85 1.91 -40.08
C ARG A 543 -6.53 1.36 -40.59
N ASP A 544 -5.45 2.08 -40.26
CA ASP A 544 -4.09 1.69 -40.57
C ASP A 544 -3.33 1.45 -39.26
N ALA A 545 -2.46 0.44 -39.25
CA ALA A 545 -1.51 0.18 -38.19
C ALA A 545 -0.12 -0.03 -38.79
N ARG A 546 0.88 0.66 -38.23
CA ARG A 546 2.29 0.40 -38.58
C ARG A 546 2.74 -0.86 -37.84
N VAL A 547 3.41 -1.75 -38.57
CA VAL A 547 3.94 -3.01 -38.03
C VAL A 547 5.39 -3.18 -38.45
N GLU A 548 6.16 -3.94 -37.69
CA GLU A 548 7.53 -4.31 -38.01
C GLU A 548 7.59 -5.84 -38.16
N ILE A 549 7.96 -6.29 -39.36
CA ILE A 549 8.10 -7.72 -39.62
C ILE A 549 9.50 -8.16 -39.21
N VAL A 550 9.58 -9.14 -38.29
CA VAL A 550 10.83 -9.60 -37.67
C VAL A 550 11.10 -11.08 -37.99
N PRO A 551 12.36 -11.54 -37.91
CA PRO A 551 12.68 -12.96 -38.08
C PRO A 551 11.92 -13.83 -37.07
N ALA A 552 11.36 -14.95 -37.54
CA ALA A 552 10.62 -15.87 -36.67
C ALA A 552 11.47 -16.46 -35.52
N ALA A 553 12.80 -16.51 -35.68
CA ALA A 553 13.72 -17.02 -34.67
C ALA A 553 13.92 -16.08 -33.47
N VAL A 554 13.53 -14.80 -33.58
CA VAL A 554 13.62 -13.80 -32.49
C VAL A 554 12.24 -13.33 -32.02
N PHE A 555 11.18 -14.01 -32.49
CA PHE A 555 9.81 -13.73 -32.11
C PHE A 555 9.34 -14.81 -31.14
N GLU A 556 9.04 -14.41 -29.91
CA GLU A 556 8.51 -15.28 -28.86
C GLU A 556 7.12 -14.79 -28.46
N LEU A 557 6.20 -15.71 -28.25
CA LEU A 557 4.88 -15.39 -27.71
C LEU A 557 5.00 -15.24 -26.19
N PRO A 558 4.41 -14.18 -25.60
CA PRO A 558 4.48 -14.01 -24.15
C PRO A 558 3.60 -15.02 -23.41
N GLU A 559 3.96 -15.32 -22.17
CA GLU A 559 2.98 -15.83 -21.20
C GLU A 559 2.03 -14.69 -20.85
N VAL A 560 0.72 -14.92 -21.00
CA VAL A 560 -0.31 -13.90 -20.82
C VAL A 560 -0.99 -14.03 -19.46
N LEU A 561 -0.96 -12.95 -18.68
CA LEU A 561 -1.78 -12.71 -17.51
C LEU A 561 -2.84 -11.65 -17.86
N VAL A 562 -4.08 -11.87 -17.42
CA VAL A 562 -5.17 -10.93 -17.69
C VAL A 562 -5.88 -10.61 -16.39
N ALA A 563 -5.97 -9.32 -16.08
CA ALA A 563 -6.65 -8.80 -14.90
C ALA A 563 -8.04 -9.43 -14.73
N ARG A 564 -8.41 -9.69 -13.48
CA ARG A 564 -9.76 -10.15 -13.15
C ARG A 564 -10.67 -8.94 -13.10
N GLU A 565 -11.85 -9.07 -13.68
CA GLU A 565 -12.85 -8.00 -13.61
C GLU A 565 -13.60 -8.12 -12.28
N ASP A 566 -13.51 -7.08 -11.44
CA ASP A 566 -14.42 -6.91 -10.34
C ASP A 566 -15.79 -6.49 -10.89
N ALA A 567 -16.81 -7.32 -10.63
CA ALA A 567 -18.19 -6.99 -10.97
C ALA A 567 -18.65 -5.79 -10.12
N GLY A 568 -18.38 -4.58 -10.59
CA GLY A 568 -18.85 -3.35 -9.96
C GLY A 568 -20.37 -3.35 -9.85
N ASP A 569 -20.90 -2.85 -8.74
CA ASP A 569 -22.30 -2.45 -8.72
C ASP A 569 -22.47 -1.25 -9.67
N GLY A 570 -23.58 -1.18 -10.43
CA GLY A 570 -23.75 -0.14 -11.44
C GLY A 570 -23.68 1.30 -10.88
N THR A 571 -23.79 1.48 -9.56
CA THR A 571 -23.57 2.75 -8.86
C THR A 571 -22.11 3.22 -8.96
N SER A 572 -21.15 2.30 -8.83
CA SER A 572 -19.71 2.57 -8.92
C SER A 572 -19.29 3.14 -10.29
N GLU A 573 -19.96 2.73 -11.37
CA GLU A 573 -19.69 3.22 -12.73
C GLU A 573 -20.08 4.71 -12.92
N TYR A 574 -21.23 5.13 -12.38
CA TYR A 574 -21.64 6.55 -12.43
C TYR A 574 -20.66 7.44 -11.65
N GLN A 575 -20.19 6.97 -10.50
CA GLN A 575 -19.20 7.70 -9.71
C GLN A 575 -17.89 7.86 -10.48
N LEU A 576 -17.39 6.76 -11.08
CA LEU A 576 -16.16 6.77 -11.84
C LEU A 576 -16.19 7.82 -12.95
N ARG A 577 -17.22 7.82 -13.80
CA ARG A 577 -17.36 8.82 -14.88
C ARG A 577 -17.53 10.24 -14.34
N GLY A 578 -18.36 10.41 -13.31
CA GLY A 578 -18.55 11.71 -12.66
C GLY A 578 -17.24 12.31 -12.17
N TRP A 579 -16.38 11.50 -11.54
CA TRP A 579 -15.05 11.92 -11.10
C TRP A 579 -14.12 12.25 -12.26
N GLN A 580 -14.14 11.49 -13.35
CA GLN A 580 -13.34 11.80 -14.54
C GLN A 580 -13.71 13.17 -15.13
N HIS A 581 -15.01 13.44 -15.31
CA HIS A 581 -15.49 14.75 -15.78
C HIS A 581 -15.17 15.89 -14.80
N LEU A 582 -15.32 15.64 -13.49
CA LEU A 582 -15.02 16.63 -12.47
C LEU A 582 -13.52 17.01 -12.47
N ARG A 583 -12.63 16.02 -12.57
CA ARG A 583 -11.16 16.24 -12.71
C ARG A 583 -10.82 17.00 -13.99
N LYS A 584 -11.58 16.79 -15.06
CA LYS A 584 -11.48 17.57 -16.30
C LYS A 584 -12.10 18.97 -16.20
N GLY A 585 -12.76 19.32 -15.10
CA GLY A 585 -13.45 20.61 -14.93
C GLY A 585 -14.78 20.70 -15.70
N GLU A 586 -15.31 19.58 -16.20
CA GLU A 586 -16.54 19.49 -16.98
C GLU A 586 -17.74 19.36 -16.04
N LEU A 587 -18.01 20.42 -15.26
CA LEU A 587 -18.97 20.40 -14.14
C LEU A 587 -20.38 19.91 -14.52
N ARG A 588 -20.92 20.33 -15.67
CA ARG A 588 -22.25 19.90 -16.15
C ARG A 588 -22.30 18.42 -16.54
N ALA A 589 -21.20 17.89 -17.09
CA ALA A 589 -21.12 16.46 -17.39
C ALA A 589 -21.01 15.65 -16.08
N ALA A 590 -20.20 16.11 -15.14
CA ALA A 590 -20.09 15.51 -13.82
C ALA A 590 -21.44 15.52 -13.07
N GLU A 591 -22.17 16.63 -13.09
CA GLU A 591 -23.52 16.80 -12.52
C GLU A 591 -24.46 15.69 -13.02
N ALA A 592 -24.51 15.44 -14.34
CA ALA A 592 -25.38 14.43 -14.93
C ALA A 592 -25.05 13.01 -14.41
N TYR A 593 -23.77 12.65 -14.32
CA TYR A 593 -23.37 11.33 -13.82
C TYR A 593 -23.62 11.17 -12.32
N PHE A 594 -23.25 12.16 -11.50
CA PHE A 594 -23.47 12.09 -10.06
C PHE A 594 -24.97 12.11 -9.69
N SER A 595 -25.80 12.84 -10.45
CA SER A 595 -27.26 12.80 -10.32
C SER A 595 -27.80 11.40 -10.65
N GLY A 596 -27.41 10.82 -11.78
CA GLY A 596 -27.84 9.46 -12.17
C GLY A 596 -27.37 8.36 -11.21
N GLY A 597 -26.23 8.55 -10.53
CA GLY A 597 -25.77 7.68 -9.45
C GLY A 597 -26.61 7.83 -8.18
N LEU A 598 -26.92 9.07 -7.77
CA LEU A 598 -27.74 9.33 -6.58
C LEU A 598 -29.21 8.91 -6.76
N GLU A 599 -29.74 8.93 -7.98
CA GLU A 599 -31.07 8.38 -8.29
C GLU A 599 -31.14 6.86 -8.05
N ARG A 600 -30.03 6.14 -8.31
CA ARG A 600 -29.93 4.68 -8.11
C ARG A 600 -29.70 4.31 -6.65
N ASP A 601 -28.87 5.10 -5.96
CA ASP A 601 -28.60 4.93 -4.53
C ASP A 601 -28.83 6.26 -3.78
N PRO A 602 -30.10 6.58 -3.44
CA PRO A 602 -30.45 7.84 -2.77
C PRO A 602 -29.80 8.01 -1.38
N GLU A 603 -29.39 6.93 -0.74
CA GLU A 603 -28.80 6.94 0.59
C GLU A 603 -27.26 7.13 0.56
N ASN A 604 -26.67 7.18 -0.63
CA ASN A 604 -25.24 7.35 -0.82
C ASN A 604 -24.76 8.74 -0.38
N ILE A 605 -24.25 8.83 0.85
CA ILE A 605 -23.78 10.09 1.45
C ILE A 605 -22.62 10.71 0.65
N PRO A 606 -21.57 9.96 0.24
CA PRO A 606 -20.50 10.52 -0.58
C PRO A 606 -21.00 11.17 -1.87
N LEU A 607 -21.84 10.46 -2.64
CA LEU A 607 -22.45 10.99 -3.87
C LEU A 607 -23.20 12.29 -3.64
N ARG A 608 -24.03 12.31 -2.60
CA ARG A 608 -24.85 13.47 -2.25
C ARG A 608 -24.01 14.69 -1.92
N ARG A 609 -22.93 14.53 -1.15
CA ARG A 609 -21.99 15.60 -0.82
C ARG A 609 -21.27 16.13 -2.06
N THR A 610 -20.79 15.23 -2.91
CA THR A 610 -20.08 15.61 -4.15
C THR A 610 -21.01 16.35 -5.10
N LEU A 611 -22.23 15.86 -5.32
CA LEU A 611 -23.22 16.52 -6.18
C LEU A 611 -23.60 17.90 -5.64
N ALA A 612 -23.86 18.03 -4.33
CA ALA A 612 -24.12 19.33 -3.72
C ALA A 612 -22.96 20.31 -3.92
N SER A 613 -21.70 19.85 -3.82
CA SER A 613 -20.54 20.68 -4.12
C SER A 613 -20.48 21.11 -5.58
N ILE A 614 -20.87 20.24 -6.52
CA ILE A 614 -20.93 20.57 -7.96
C ILE A 614 -21.99 21.64 -8.20
N GLU A 615 -23.20 21.49 -7.63
CA GLU A 615 -24.26 22.50 -7.74
C GLU A 615 -23.84 23.85 -7.16
N MET A 616 -23.14 23.85 -6.01
CA MET A 616 -22.59 25.07 -5.43
C MET A 616 -21.60 25.77 -6.37
N ASN A 617 -20.78 25.02 -7.11
CA ASN A 617 -19.83 25.56 -8.09
C ASN A 617 -20.50 26.02 -9.39
N LEU A 618 -21.60 25.37 -9.78
CA LEU A 618 -22.42 25.78 -10.93
C LEU A 618 -23.30 27.01 -10.63
N GLY A 619 -23.47 27.36 -9.36
CA GLY A 619 -24.32 28.47 -8.92
C GLY A 619 -25.78 28.06 -8.68
N GLU A 620 -26.09 26.77 -8.72
CA GLU A 620 -27.44 26.20 -8.59
C GLU A 620 -27.78 25.97 -7.10
N TYR A 621 -27.78 27.05 -6.33
CA TYR A 621 -27.85 26.99 -4.86
C TYR A 621 -29.14 26.35 -4.32
N VAL A 622 -30.26 26.50 -5.04
CA VAL A 622 -31.53 25.87 -4.68
C VAL A 622 -31.43 24.34 -4.79
N ALA A 623 -30.78 23.84 -5.84
CA ALA A 623 -30.54 22.41 -6.03
C ALA A 623 -29.58 21.88 -4.95
N ALA A 624 -28.47 22.58 -4.70
CA ALA A 624 -27.52 22.24 -3.64
C ALA A 624 -28.19 22.12 -2.27
N ALA A 625 -29.07 23.06 -1.92
CA ALA A 625 -29.83 23.02 -0.66
C ALA A 625 -30.78 21.81 -0.62
N ALA A 626 -31.52 21.56 -1.70
CA ALA A 626 -32.42 20.40 -1.79
C ALA A 626 -31.67 19.06 -1.61
N ILE A 627 -30.48 18.93 -2.21
CA ILE A 627 -29.63 17.73 -2.11
C ILE A 627 -29.12 17.53 -0.68
N MET A 628 -28.75 18.59 0.03
CA MET A 628 -28.18 18.52 1.39
C MET A 628 -29.23 18.39 2.50
N SER A 629 -30.47 18.83 2.24
CA SER A 629 -31.57 18.84 3.22
C SER A 629 -31.78 17.49 3.94
N PRO A 630 -31.78 16.32 3.25
CA PRO A 630 -31.90 15.03 3.93
C PRO A 630 -30.76 14.71 4.89
N LEU A 631 -29.53 15.16 4.64
CA LEU A 631 -28.39 14.94 5.54
C LEU A 631 -28.48 15.85 6.77
N ALA A 632 -28.87 17.11 6.57
CA ALA A 632 -29.02 18.09 7.63
C ALA A 632 -30.14 17.72 8.63
N GLN A 633 -31.17 16.99 8.18
CA GLN A 633 -32.29 16.56 9.03
C GLN A 633 -32.01 15.27 9.80
N ARG A 634 -30.89 14.57 9.55
CA ARG A 634 -30.54 13.35 10.28
C ARG A 634 -30.23 13.65 11.75
N ARG A 635 -30.65 12.77 12.64
CA ARG A 635 -30.26 12.84 14.05
C ARG A 635 -28.74 12.65 14.15
N GLY A 636 -28.05 13.67 14.65
CA GLY A 636 -26.58 13.68 14.69
C GLY A 636 -25.92 14.07 13.36
N ALA A 637 -26.57 14.90 12.55
CA ALA A 637 -25.99 15.47 11.32
C ALA A 637 -24.58 16.03 11.56
N MET A 638 -23.66 15.73 10.64
CA MET A 638 -22.28 16.19 10.78
C MET A 638 -22.18 17.70 10.58
N GLY A 639 -21.23 18.34 11.29
CA GLY A 639 -21.06 19.79 11.22
C GLY A 639 -20.76 20.29 9.81
N PHE A 640 -19.97 19.54 9.04
CA PHE A 640 -19.69 19.85 7.65
C PHE A 640 -20.97 19.89 6.79
N ASP A 641 -21.87 18.92 6.94
CA ASP A 641 -23.11 18.86 6.15
C ASP A 641 -24.04 20.04 6.47
N LEU A 642 -24.15 20.39 7.75
CA LEU A 642 -24.92 21.55 8.20
C LEU A 642 -24.31 22.87 7.70
N LEU A 643 -22.99 22.96 7.64
CA LEU A 643 -22.29 24.15 7.11
C LEU A 643 -22.58 24.33 5.63
N VAL A 644 -22.39 23.29 4.81
CA VAL A 644 -22.66 23.32 3.37
C VAL A 644 -24.15 23.62 3.11
N TYR A 645 -25.06 23.00 3.88
CA TYR A 645 -26.50 23.26 3.74
C TYR A 645 -26.88 24.71 4.10
N SER A 646 -26.33 25.26 5.18
CA SER A 646 -26.56 26.66 5.58
C SER A 646 -26.06 27.63 4.50
N GLN A 647 -24.86 27.39 3.94
CA GLN A 647 -24.31 28.19 2.85
C GLN A 647 -25.16 28.11 1.59
N ALA A 648 -25.61 26.91 1.21
CA ALA A 648 -26.50 26.71 0.07
C ALA A 648 -27.82 27.47 0.24
N LEU A 649 -28.46 27.38 1.42
CA LEU A 649 -29.70 28.12 1.73
C LEU A 649 -29.49 29.64 1.64
N ARG A 650 -28.40 30.16 2.19
CA ARG A 650 -28.11 31.61 2.13
C ARG A 650 -28.00 32.07 0.68
N LYS A 651 -27.16 31.39 -0.11
CA LYS A 651 -26.95 31.73 -1.53
C LYS A 651 -28.19 31.49 -2.39
N ALA A 652 -29.09 30.59 -1.98
CA ALA A 652 -30.40 30.38 -2.60
C ALA A 652 -31.44 31.47 -2.25
N GLY A 653 -31.08 32.47 -1.42
CA GLY A 653 -31.99 33.54 -1.01
C GLY A 653 -32.89 33.19 0.17
N ALA A 654 -32.52 32.18 0.97
CA ALA A 654 -33.23 31.71 2.16
C ALA A 654 -32.41 31.98 3.45
N PRO A 655 -32.10 33.25 3.79
CA PRO A 655 -31.20 33.58 4.88
C PRO A 655 -31.79 33.28 6.27
N THR A 656 -33.12 33.24 6.40
CA THR A 656 -33.81 32.85 7.65
C THR A 656 -33.53 31.38 7.98
N GLU A 657 -33.74 30.48 7.02
CA GLU A 657 -33.43 29.06 7.19
C GLU A 657 -31.91 28.86 7.36
N ALA A 658 -31.08 29.58 6.60
CA ALA A 658 -29.63 29.51 6.72
C ALA A 658 -29.14 29.83 8.13
N ALA A 659 -29.65 30.90 8.75
CA ALA A 659 -29.32 31.29 10.12
C ALA A 659 -29.80 30.25 11.15
N ALA A 660 -30.97 29.63 10.94
CA ALA A 660 -31.46 28.55 11.80
C ALA A 660 -30.56 27.30 11.75
N VAL A 661 -30.10 26.92 10.56
CA VAL A 661 -29.16 25.81 10.37
C VAL A 661 -27.80 26.15 10.98
N ALA A 662 -27.28 27.36 10.81
CA ALA A 662 -26.01 27.79 11.40
C ALA A 662 -26.06 27.79 12.95
N ARG A 663 -27.19 28.18 13.54
CA ARG A 663 -27.39 28.05 15.00
C ARG A 663 -27.41 26.59 15.44
N THR A 664 -28.05 25.70 14.67
CA THR A 664 -28.02 24.25 14.93
C THR A 664 -26.59 23.69 14.84
N LEU A 665 -25.79 24.13 13.86
CA LEU A 665 -24.38 23.77 13.72
C LEU A 665 -23.56 24.11 14.97
N LEU A 666 -23.76 25.30 15.52
CA LEU A 666 -23.10 25.76 16.76
C LEU A 666 -23.53 24.99 18.01
N GLN A 667 -24.74 24.39 18.01
CA GLN A 667 -25.25 23.59 19.12
C GLN A 667 -24.82 22.12 19.03
N ALA A 668 -24.70 21.58 17.81
CA ALA A 668 -24.43 20.17 17.57
C ALA A 668 -22.94 19.80 17.65
N ASN A 669 -22.02 20.76 17.46
CA ASN A 669 -20.57 20.54 17.44
C ASN A 669 -19.83 21.57 18.30
N ARG A 670 -18.52 21.39 18.52
CA ARG A 670 -17.68 22.47 19.08
C ARG A 670 -17.75 23.68 18.14
N PRO A 671 -18.03 24.90 18.63
CA PRO A 671 -18.09 26.09 17.79
C PRO A 671 -16.77 26.31 17.03
N THR A 672 -16.86 26.50 15.72
CA THR A 672 -15.71 26.73 14.82
C THR A 672 -15.84 28.08 14.14
N ALA A 673 -14.71 28.65 13.69
CA ALA A 673 -14.72 29.90 12.95
C ALA A 673 -15.65 29.88 11.72
N PRO A 674 -15.67 28.82 10.87
CA PRO A 674 -16.61 28.71 9.75
C PRO A 674 -18.08 28.67 10.16
N ALA A 675 -18.41 28.11 11.33
CA ALA A 675 -19.79 28.07 11.82
C ALA A 675 -20.30 29.47 12.22
N TYR A 676 -19.45 30.25 12.90
CA TYR A 676 -19.76 31.64 13.22
C TYR A 676 -19.77 32.54 11.98
N GLN A 677 -18.88 32.30 11.01
CA GLN A 677 -18.90 32.99 9.71
C GLN A 677 -20.23 32.75 9.00
N ALA A 678 -20.67 31.49 8.86
CA ALA A 678 -21.93 31.17 8.18
C ALA A 678 -23.14 31.84 8.87
N LEU A 679 -23.15 31.89 10.21
CA LEU A 679 -24.17 32.61 10.96
C LEU A 679 -24.10 34.13 10.73
N ALA A 680 -22.91 34.72 10.77
CA ALA A 680 -22.71 36.15 10.57
C ALA A 680 -23.20 36.60 9.19
N GLU A 681 -22.84 35.85 8.14
CA GLU A 681 -23.26 36.12 6.77
C GLU A 681 -24.78 36.01 6.61
N ALA A 682 -25.40 34.97 7.17
CA ALA A 682 -26.86 34.81 7.11
C ALA A 682 -27.61 35.92 7.88
N LEU A 683 -27.09 36.36 9.04
CA LEU A 683 -27.66 37.46 9.81
C LEU A 683 -27.48 38.83 9.13
N ALA A 684 -26.36 39.03 8.45
CA ALA A 684 -26.12 40.22 7.65
C ALA A 684 -27.14 40.33 6.51
N ASP A 685 -27.43 39.22 5.81
CA ASP A 685 -28.43 39.16 4.75
C ASP A 685 -29.87 39.40 5.27
N LEU A 686 -30.15 39.11 6.55
CA LEU A 686 -31.41 39.42 7.23
C LEU A 686 -31.52 40.89 7.69
N GLY A 687 -30.42 41.65 7.67
CA GLY A 687 -30.34 42.99 8.25
C GLY A 687 -30.17 43.03 9.78
N SER A 688 -29.89 41.89 10.41
CA SER A 688 -29.64 41.77 11.86
C SER A 688 -28.21 42.17 12.22
N ASN A 689 -27.83 43.41 11.91
CA ASN A 689 -26.44 43.88 11.93
C ASN A 689 -25.74 43.70 13.28
N ALA A 690 -26.42 43.93 14.40
CA ALA A 690 -25.83 43.78 15.73
C ALA A 690 -25.44 42.33 16.06
N GLU A 691 -26.32 41.36 15.72
CA GLU A 691 -26.01 39.93 15.90
C GLU A 691 -24.95 39.46 14.90
N ALA A 692 -24.98 39.98 13.67
CA ALA A 692 -23.98 39.67 12.64
C ALA A 692 -22.57 40.16 13.04
N ILE A 693 -22.46 41.36 13.62
CA ILE A 693 -21.20 41.90 14.16
C ILE A 693 -20.67 40.99 15.27
N ALA A 694 -21.52 40.60 16.24
CA ALA A 694 -21.12 39.71 17.32
C ALA A 694 -20.63 38.34 16.80
N ALA A 695 -21.30 37.78 15.78
CA ALA A 695 -20.88 36.53 15.14
C ALA A 695 -19.56 36.68 14.37
N CYS A 696 -19.32 37.81 13.68
CA CYS A 696 -18.03 38.10 13.04
C CYS A 696 -16.88 38.17 14.07
N GLU A 697 -17.10 38.86 15.19
CA GLU A 697 -16.10 38.98 16.26
C GLU A 697 -15.76 37.62 16.89
N LEU A 698 -16.77 36.77 17.11
CA LEU A 698 -16.56 35.40 17.59
C LEU A 698 -15.84 34.52 16.56
N SER A 699 -16.14 34.68 15.27
CA SER A 699 -15.41 33.97 14.20
C SER A 699 -13.94 34.38 14.17
N LEU A 700 -13.65 35.69 14.17
CA LEU A 700 -12.28 36.23 14.15
C LEU A 700 -11.48 35.95 15.43
N ALA A 701 -12.16 35.78 16.57
CA ALA A 701 -11.52 35.36 17.81
C ALA A 701 -11.02 33.90 17.74
N LEU A 702 -11.70 33.05 16.98
CA LEU A 702 -11.31 31.64 16.78
C LEU A 702 -10.29 31.49 15.65
N ASP A 703 -10.42 32.26 14.57
CA ASP A 703 -9.46 32.32 13.48
C ASP A 703 -9.29 33.77 13.01
N PRO A 704 -8.18 34.43 13.40
CA PRO A 704 -7.93 35.80 12.99
C PRO A 704 -7.72 35.97 11.47
N ASP A 705 -7.35 34.92 10.72
CA ASP A 705 -6.93 35.01 9.31
C ASP A 705 -8.05 34.85 8.28
N GLN A 706 -9.14 35.59 8.48
CA GLN A 706 -10.32 35.56 7.62
C GLN A 706 -10.58 36.95 6.97
N PRO A 707 -9.98 37.26 5.80
CA PRO A 707 -10.10 38.58 5.18
C PRO A 707 -11.55 38.96 4.84
N GLU A 708 -12.34 37.99 4.34
CA GLU A 708 -13.75 38.17 3.99
C GLU A 708 -14.61 38.55 5.21
N VAL A 709 -14.36 37.94 6.37
CA VAL A 709 -15.08 38.23 7.62
C VAL A 709 -14.70 39.62 8.16
N ARG A 710 -13.43 40.02 8.04
CA ARG A 710 -13.01 41.39 8.42
C ARG A 710 -13.66 42.45 7.53
N GLU A 711 -13.75 42.19 6.24
CA GLU A 711 -14.43 43.07 5.29
C GLU A 711 -15.92 43.19 5.64
N LEU A 712 -16.60 42.05 5.88
CA LEU A 712 -18.00 42.03 6.30
C LEU A 712 -18.21 42.81 7.60
N LEU A 713 -17.37 42.59 8.62
CA LEU A 713 -17.43 43.29 9.90
C LEU A 713 -17.27 44.81 9.73
N THR A 714 -16.35 45.23 8.87
CA THR A 714 -16.12 46.65 8.57
C THR A 714 -17.35 47.27 7.93
N ARG A 715 -17.89 46.63 6.88
CA ARG A 715 -19.11 47.06 6.19
C ARG A 715 -20.32 47.14 7.14
N LEU A 716 -20.49 46.14 8.01
CA LEU A 716 -21.60 46.11 8.97
C LEU A 716 -21.51 47.25 10.00
N ARG A 717 -20.30 47.61 10.43
CA ARG A 717 -20.07 48.74 11.34
C ARG A 717 -20.34 50.08 10.67
N GLU A 718 -20.03 50.23 9.38
CA GLU A 718 -20.35 51.43 8.60
C GLU A 718 -21.86 51.60 8.37
N LEU A 719 -22.60 50.50 8.23
CA LEU A 719 -24.06 50.49 8.10
C LEU A 719 -24.81 50.63 9.44
N GLY A 720 -24.11 50.48 10.56
CA GLY A 720 -24.66 50.43 11.92
C GLY A 720 -24.46 51.71 12.76
N VAL A 721 -24.18 52.86 12.12
CA VAL A 721 -24.11 54.18 12.77
C VAL A 721 -25.40 54.97 12.57
#